data_AF-A0A317HM67-F1
#
_entry.id   AF-A0A317HM67-F1
#
_cell.length_a   1.000
_cell.length_b   1.000
_cell.length_c   1.000
_cell.angle_alpha   90.00
_cell.angle_beta   90.00
_cell.angle_gamma   90.00
#
_symmetry.space_group_name_H-M   'P 1'
#
loop_
_entity.id
_entity.type
_entity.pdbx_description
1 polymer ?
#
loop_
_entity_poly.entity_id
_entity_poly.type
_entity_poly.pdbx_seq_one_letter_code
_entity_poly.pdbx_strand_id
1 'polypeptide(L)'
;MDRDVATKEAAAAAPRNSLSPSARIAVGIAAGAALGLFAGERTSALQIVADGYIKLLQMTVLPYVTVSIIGGLGALDATQARTLGKRVGLVLLVLWALALAAVLVFPLMFPPHQTASFFSTTLLQEREPFDFLNLYIPTNPFNSLANNVVPAVVLFSIVVGVALIGIPDKGPLLAVLGIAGRAVSKATNFVIALTPYGVFAIAAIVAGTLGLADLARLQVYLVSYVGMSLLLSLWVLPGLVAALTPVPYRVLISRTRDALVTAFMTTSLFAVLPLITEQAKALVREHSKVDAEPVATDVIVPASFNFPHSGKLLSLSFVLFAGWFADARVPVKEYVRLAGAGLVVMFGNVNAAIPFLLDLLRVPADTFRLFITSGIVNARFGTLLAAVHTLAVAVLGTCAVAGTLAFNGRKLLRYAVVTILLTMSVVGGTRILLQVALNRPYDKDLMLTGMGLLGDRSTATFLDSDDSVPAMPAVTTSVLDRVRDRGVVRVGYFEDGLPYAFVNRRGELVGFDIDMALQLARDLGARAEFVPVRRTVLAEGLESDICDLVMSGVAVTADRSLRAQFSASYLDETVAFIVPDNLAATFSDWSNVRAMKHLRLAVPRDPYFLKKIREELADVEIVPIDRLDDMFMPHHQPVDAIVATAERGSAYTLLHPEYSVAVPKPRPFKVPLAYVIAGRDSAMAAMVSTWIELKRKDGTIDRLFAHWILGQDSEPKRPRWSIVDDVLHWTS
;
A
#
# COMPACT_ATOMS: atom_id res chain seq x y z
N MET A 1 -67.47 14.61 28.46
CA MET A 1 -67.71 13.79 27.26
C MET A 1 -67.11 14.54 26.09
N ASP A 2 -66.16 13.87 25.41
CA ASP A 2 -65.65 14.13 24.04
C ASP A 2 -64.75 15.34 23.75
N ARG A 3 -63.57 15.37 24.37
CA ARG A 3 -62.37 15.98 23.73
C ARG A 3 -61.05 15.21 23.90
N ASP A 4 -61.06 14.04 24.54
CA ASP A 4 -59.85 13.23 24.81
C ASP A 4 -59.66 12.01 23.89
N VAL A 5 -60.49 11.86 22.85
CA VAL A 5 -60.42 10.70 21.93
C VAL A 5 -59.69 11.02 20.62
N ALA A 6 -59.49 12.29 20.26
CA ALA A 6 -58.97 12.67 18.94
C ALA A 6 -57.45 12.84 18.81
N THR A 7 -56.67 12.73 19.91
CA THR A 7 -55.20 12.88 19.88
C THR A 7 -54.43 11.56 20.00
N LYS A 8 -55.14 10.42 20.05
CA LYS A 8 -54.53 9.07 20.14
C LYS A 8 -54.40 8.32 18.81
N GLU A 9 -54.91 8.86 17.70
CA GLU A 9 -54.96 8.17 16.40
C GLU A 9 -54.12 8.78 15.27
N ALA A 10 -53.18 9.68 15.58
CA ALA A 10 -52.25 10.24 14.58
C ALA A 10 -50.77 9.89 14.83
N ALA A 11 -50.48 8.85 15.62
CA ALA A 11 -49.17 8.21 15.63
C ALA A 11 -49.18 7.03 14.65
N ALA A 12 -49.41 7.33 13.38
CA ALA A 12 -49.29 6.36 12.30
C ALA A 12 -47.88 5.74 12.31
N ALA A 13 -47.88 4.41 12.35
CA ALA A 13 -46.73 3.55 12.45
C ALA A 13 -45.61 3.90 11.46
N ALA A 14 -44.58 4.58 11.92
CA ALA A 14 -43.26 4.47 11.30
C ALA A 14 -42.80 3.02 11.53
N PRO A 15 -42.34 2.28 10.50
CA PRO A 15 -41.90 0.91 10.67
C PRO A 15 -40.77 0.89 11.72
N ARG A 16 -41.01 0.20 12.85
CA ARG A 16 -39.98 -0.09 13.84
C ARG A 16 -38.95 -0.98 13.17
N ASN A 17 -37.92 -0.37 12.57
CA ASN A 17 -36.78 -1.10 12.03
C ASN A 17 -36.14 -1.93 13.15
N SER A 18 -36.37 -3.24 13.14
CA SER A 18 -36.05 -4.19 14.21
C SER A 18 -34.54 -4.48 14.38
N LEU A 19 -33.71 -4.06 13.41
CA LEU A 19 -32.27 -4.30 13.42
C LEU A 19 -31.50 -3.11 14.01
N SER A 20 -30.57 -3.41 14.91
CA SER A 20 -29.61 -2.43 15.46
C SER A 20 -28.71 -1.85 14.36
N PRO A 21 -28.15 -0.63 14.51
CA PRO A 21 -27.28 -0.01 13.50
C PRO A 21 -26.12 -0.92 13.10
N SER A 22 -25.46 -1.56 14.06
CA SER A 22 -24.36 -2.50 13.81
C SER A 22 -24.82 -3.75 13.06
N ALA A 23 -26.05 -4.23 13.33
CA ALA A 23 -26.63 -5.35 12.59
C ALA A 23 -26.94 -4.96 11.14
N ARG A 24 -27.42 -3.73 10.89
CA ARG A 24 -27.65 -3.24 9.51
C ARG A 24 -26.36 -3.15 8.71
N ILE A 25 -25.28 -2.70 9.32
CA ILE A 25 -23.97 -2.65 8.65
C ILE A 25 -23.46 -4.07 8.35
N ALA A 26 -23.61 -5.00 9.31
CA ALA A 26 -23.23 -6.40 9.11
C ALA A 26 -24.07 -7.07 8.00
N VAL A 27 -25.39 -6.84 7.99
CA VAL A 27 -26.28 -7.28 6.92
C VAL A 27 -25.88 -6.63 5.59
N GLY A 28 -25.53 -5.34 5.58
CA GLY A 28 -25.01 -4.64 4.40
C GLY A 28 -23.75 -5.29 3.84
N ILE A 29 -22.78 -5.65 4.68
CA ILE A 29 -21.60 -6.42 4.23
C ILE A 29 -22.00 -7.79 3.72
N ALA A 30 -22.79 -8.55 4.47
CA ALA A 30 -23.13 -9.91 4.09
C ALA A 30 -23.91 -9.94 2.77
N ALA A 31 -24.91 -9.06 2.62
CA ALA A 31 -25.68 -8.92 1.40
C ALA A 31 -24.86 -8.36 0.24
N GLY A 32 -23.96 -7.40 0.51
CA GLY A 32 -23.05 -6.86 -0.49
C GLY A 32 -22.09 -7.93 -0.97
N ALA A 33 -21.46 -8.66 -0.05
CA ALA A 33 -20.58 -9.77 -0.36
C ALA A 33 -21.30 -10.88 -1.13
N ALA A 34 -22.53 -11.23 -0.73
CA ALA A 34 -23.36 -12.19 -1.47
C ALA A 34 -23.66 -11.69 -2.89
N LEU A 35 -23.99 -10.41 -3.08
CA LEU A 35 -24.18 -9.82 -4.41
C LEU A 35 -22.87 -9.82 -5.21
N GLY A 36 -21.74 -9.53 -4.60
CA GLY A 36 -20.42 -9.60 -5.23
C GLY A 36 -20.09 -11.01 -5.72
N LEU A 37 -20.32 -12.02 -4.87
CA LEU A 37 -20.15 -13.44 -5.23
C LEU A 37 -21.18 -13.90 -6.27
N PHE A 38 -22.36 -13.29 -6.32
CA PHE A 38 -23.40 -13.64 -7.28
C PHE A 38 -23.18 -13.00 -8.65
N ALA A 39 -22.93 -11.69 -8.69
CA ALA A 39 -22.87 -10.87 -9.91
C ALA A 39 -21.46 -10.57 -10.42
N GLY A 40 -20.41 -10.95 -9.68
CA GLY A 40 -19.01 -10.79 -10.08
C GLY A 40 -18.64 -9.34 -10.39
N GLU A 41 -17.92 -9.14 -11.50
CA GLU A 41 -17.38 -7.86 -11.94
C GLU A 41 -18.45 -6.80 -12.28
N ARG A 42 -19.70 -7.22 -12.54
CA ARG A 42 -20.83 -6.31 -12.84
C ARG A 42 -21.16 -5.41 -11.65
N THR A 43 -20.72 -5.78 -10.44
CA THR A 43 -20.84 -4.94 -9.24
C THR A 43 -20.03 -3.65 -9.32
N SER A 44 -19.10 -3.51 -10.27
CA SER A 44 -18.38 -2.25 -10.57
C SER A 44 -19.32 -1.07 -10.84
N ALA A 45 -20.55 -1.31 -11.32
CA ALA A 45 -21.58 -0.26 -11.45
C ALA A 45 -21.92 0.44 -10.12
N LEU A 46 -21.70 -0.23 -8.97
CA LEU A 46 -21.92 0.34 -7.64
C LEU A 46 -20.80 1.31 -7.21
N GLN A 47 -19.74 1.48 -8.01
CA GLN A 47 -18.60 2.36 -7.69
C GLN A 47 -19.04 3.79 -7.40
N ILE A 48 -20.05 4.30 -8.12
CA ILE A 48 -20.60 5.64 -7.91
C ILE A 48 -21.18 5.79 -6.49
N VAL A 49 -21.85 4.75 -5.99
CA VAL A 49 -22.43 4.72 -4.64
C VAL A 49 -21.33 4.66 -3.58
N ALA A 50 -20.31 3.83 -3.81
CA ALA A 50 -19.14 3.71 -2.93
C ALA A 50 -18.37 5.04 -2.83
N ASP A 51 -18.03 5.66 -3.96
CA ASP A 51 -17.29 6.93 -4.02
C ASP A 51 -18.11 8.07 -3.43
N GLY A 52 -19.42 8.12 -3.70
CA GLY A 52 -20.34 9.09 -3.12
C GLY A 52 -20.39 9.00 -1.60
N TYR A 53 -20.47 7.78 -1.05
CA TYR A 53 -20.41 7.55 0.39
C TYR A 53 -19.08 8.01 1.01
N ILE A 54 -17.94 7.66 0.39
CA ILE A 54 -16.61 8.09 0.86
C ILE A 54 -16.50 9.62 0.87
N LYS A 55 -16.95 10.30 -0.18
CA LYS A 55 -16.95 11.77 -0.28
C LYS A 55 -17.82 12.42 0.79
N LEU A 56 -19.02 11.88 1.05
CA LEU A 56 -19.91 12.36 2.12
C LEU A 56 -19.26 12.23 3.50
N LEU A 57 -18.54 11.13 3.75
CA LEU A 57 -17.77 10.97 4.99
C LEU A 57 -16.71 12.07 5.09
N GLN A 58 -15.87 12.23 4.07
CA GLN A 58 -14.76 13.20 4.04
C GLN A 58 -15.23 14.65 4.22
N MET A 59 -16.36 15.02 3.62
CA MET A 59 -16.95 16.37 3.71
C MET A 59 -17.14 16.87 5.15
N THR A 60 -17.51 15.96 6.06
CA THR A 60 -17.82 16.33 7.46
C THR A 60 -16.58 16.40 8.36
N VAL A 61 -15.44 15.85 7.92
CA VAL A 61 -14.27 15.63 8.78
C VAL A 61 -13.58 16.93 9.17
N LEU A 62 -13.07 17.70 8.19
CA LEU A 62 -12.28 18.90 8.45
C LEU A 62 -13.04 19.98 9.22
N PRO A 63 -14.32 20.29 8.89
CA PRO A 63 -15.11 21.23 9.68
C PRO A 63 -15.30 20.78 11.13
N TYR A 64 -15.57 19.49 11.34
CA TYR A 64 -15.75 18.94 12.69
C TYR A 64 -14.46 19.05 13.50
N VAL A 65 -13.33 18.63 12.93
CA VAL A 65 -12.01 18.67 13.60
C VAL A 65 -11.65 20.09 14.02
N THR A 66 -11.84 21.05 13.12
CA THR A 66 -11.54 22.46 13.38
C THR A 66 -12.35 23.00 14.55
N VAL A 67 -13.67 22.81 14.50
CA VAL A 67 -14.57 23.33 15.54
C VAL A 67 -14.41 22.59 16.87
N SER A 68 -14.20 21.27 16.82
CA SER A 68 -14.07 20.43 18.02
C SER A 68 -12.77 20.70 18.78
N ILE A 69 -11.64 20.88 18.08
CA ILE A 69 -10.35 21.15 18.74
C ILE A 69 -10.32 22.56 19.30
N ILE A 70 -10.74 23.57 18.52
CA ILE A 70 -10.76 24.97 18.97
C ILE A 70 -11.69 25.12 20.17
N GLY A 71 -12.92 24.60 20.06
CA GLY A 71 -13.90 24.66 21.15
C GLY A 71 -13.50 23.83 22.37
N GLY A 72 -12.97 22.63 22.15
CA GLY A 72 -12.58 21.70 23.22
C GLY A 72 -11.40 22.21 24.05
N LEU A 73 -10.34 22.71 23.42
CA LEU A 73 -9.18 23.28 24.13
C LEU A 73 -9.51 24.67 24.69
N GLY A 74 -10.24 25.50 23.95
CA GLY A 74 -10.61 26.86 24.37
C GLY A 74 -11.55 26.91 25.57
N ALA A 75 -12.34 25.86 25.80
CA ALA A 75 -13.22 25.72 26.96
C ALA A 75 -12.48 25.48 28.28
N LEU A 76 -11.18 25.18 28.24
CA LEU A 76 -10.38 24.99 29.46
C LEU A 76 -10.03 26.32 30.11
N ASP A 77 -9.98 26.34 31.45
CA ASP A 77 -9.44 27.46 32.23
C ASP A 77 -7.94 27.31 32.47
N ALA A 78 -7.25 28.40 32.80
CA ALA A 78 -5.79 28.40 32.98
C ALA A 78 -5.30 27.41 34.06
N THR A 79 -6.08 27.23 35.14
CA THR A 79 -5.80 26.27 36.22
C THR A 79 -6.01 24.83 35.76
N GLN A 80 -7.12 24.58 35.04
CA GLN A 80 -7.43 23.28 34.45
C GLN A 80 -6.38 22.90 33.40
N ALA A 81 -6.02 23.81 32.50
CA ALA A 81 -5.01 23.59 31.47
C ALA A 81 -3.62 23.30 32.05
N ARG A 82 -3.21 23.98 33.14
CA ARG A 82 -1.91 23.73 33.80
C ARG A 82 -1.87 22.36 34.49
N THR A 83 -2.98 21.96 35.10
CA THR A 83 -3.10 20.69 35.83
C THR A 83 -3.25 19.50 34.88
N LEU A 84 -4.13 19.64 33.87
CA LEU A 84 -4.35 18.69 32.78
C LEU A 84 -3.09 18.54 31.92
N GLY A 85 -2.47 19.66 31.54
CA GLY A 85 -1.32 19.68 30.63
C GLY A 85 -0.08 18.96 31.17
N LYS A 86 0.26 19.11 32.46
CA LYS A 86 1.45 18.46 33.02
C LYS A 86 1.21 17.00 33.42
N ARG A 87 0.16 16.71 34.19
CA ARG A 87 -0.02 15.37 34.79
C ARG A 87 -0.81 14.44 33.88
N VAL A 88 -1.93 14.90 33.32
CA VAL A 88 -2.74 14.09 32.39
C VAL A 88 -2.10 14.02 31.01
N GLY A 89 -1.42 15.09 30.57
CA GLY A 89 -0.59 15.10 29.36
C GLY A 89 0.50 14.02 29.39
N LEU A 90 1.19 13.82 30.52
CA LEU A 90 2.18 12.75 30.66
C LEU A 90 1.54 11.35 30.53
N VAL A 91 0.37 11.14 31.16
CA VAL A 91 -0.39 9.88 31.02
C VAL A 91 -0.72 9.63 29.55
N LEU A 92 -1.24 10.64 28.85
CA LEU A 92 -1.60 10.55 27.44
C LEU A 92 -0.39 10.22 26.55
N LEU A 93 0.76 10.88 26.79
CA LEU A 93 2.01 10.60 26.06
C LEU A 93 2.48 9.15 26.26
N VAL A 94 2.40 8.61 27.48
CA VAL A 94 2.73 7.21 27.76
C VAL A 94 1.79 6.26 27.01
N LEU A 95 0.48 6.54 27.00
CA LEU A 95 -0.50 5.71 26.29
C LEU A 95 -0.32 5.77 24.77
N TRP A 96 0.03 6.93 24.21
CA TRP A 96 0.39 7.07 22.79
C TRP A 96 1.67 6.32 22.46
N ALA A 97 2.72 6.43 23.29
CA ALA A 97 3.96 5.70 23.09
C ALA A 97 3.72 4.19 23.05
N LEU A 98 2.88 3.65 23.94
CA LEU A 98 2.50 2.23 23.93
C LEU A 98 1.70 1.85 22.68
N ALA A 99 0.74 2.67 22.26
CA ALA A 99 -0.04 2.41 21.05
C ALA A 99 0.82 2.46 19.78
N LEU A 100 1.73 3.44 19.68
CA LEU A 100 2.66 3.56 18.56
C LEU A 100 3.67 2.42 18.57
N ALA A 101 4.21 2.03 19.73
CA ALA A 101 5.08 0.84 19.83
C ALA A 101 4.38 -0.42 19.31
N ALA A 102 3.09 -0.60 19.62
CA ALA A 102 2.29 -1.69 19.07
C ALA A 102 2.15 -1.61 17.54
N VAL A 103 1.98 -0.41 16.97
CA VAL A 103 2.00 -0.19 15.51
C VAL A 103 3.36 -0.56 14.91
N LEU A 104 4.47 -0.20 15.57
CA LEU A 104 5.82 -0.47 15.09
C LEU A 104 6.18 -1.96 15.09
N VAL A 105 5.67 -2.71 16.07
CA VAL A 105 5.87 -4.16 16.18
C VAL A 105 4.88 -4.93 15.30
N PHE A 106 3.78 -4.31 14.88
CA PHE A 106 2.71 -4.96 14.11
C PHE A 106 3.19 -5.73 12.86
N PRO A 107 4.12 -5.23 12.03
CA PRO A 107 4.58 -5.95 10.85
C PRO A 107 5.30 -7.27 11.16
N LEU A 108 5.80 -7.44 12.39
CA LEU A 108 6.41 -8.70 12.82
C LEU A 108 5.41 -9.86 12.90
N MET A 109 4.10 -9.55 12.88
CA MET A 109 3.02 -10.54 12.83
C MET A 109 2.80 -11.09 11.40
N PHE A 110 3.32 -10.40 10.38
CA PHE A 110 3.10 -10.79 8.99
C PHE A 110 3.98 -11.99 8.62
N PRO A 111 3.44 -12.98 7.90
CA PRO A 111 4.26 -14.07 7.39
C PRO A 111 5.29 -13.51 6.39
N PRO A 112 6.48 -14.14 6.28
CA PRO A 112 7.43 -13.77 5.24
C PRO A 112 6.77 -13.96 3.86
N HIS A 113 6.87 -12.94 3.01
CA HIS A 113 6.40 -12.99 1.62
C HIS A 113 7.59 -12.73 0.69
N GLN A 114 7.70 -13.50 -0.38
CA GLN A 114 8.71 -13.27 -1.42
C GLN A 114 8.22 -12.10 -2.27
N THR A 115 9.00 -11.02 -2.30
CA THR A 115 8.59 -9.71 -2.83
C THR A 115 8.83 -9.52 -4.32
N ALA A 116 9.22 -10.56 -5.03
CA ALA A 116 9.39 -10.47 -6.48
C ALA A 116 8.04 -10.15 -7.12
N SER A 117 7.96 -9.07 -7.89
CA SER A 117 6.76 -8.67 -8.61
C SER A 117 7.13 -8.34 -10.05
N PHE A 118 6.14 -8.36 -10.94
CA PHE A 118 6.31 -7.72 -12.24
C PHE A 118 6.69 -6.25 -12.07
N PHE A 119 7.27 -5.68 -13.12
CA PHE A 119 7.71 -4.29 -13.10
C PHE A 119 6.53 -3.36 -12.78
N SER A 120 6.77 -2.37 -11.92
CA SER A 120 5.79 -1.33 -11.62
C SER A 120 6.35 0.04 -11.97
N THR A 121 5.57 0.84 -12.69
CA THR A 121 5.90 2.22 -13.04
C THR A 121 6.12 3.11 -11.81
N THR A 122 5.57 2.72 -10.65
CA THR A 122 5.78 3.40 -9.36
C THR A 122 7.24 3.35 -8.88
N LEU A 123 8.00 2.32 -9.28
CA LEU A 123 9.45 2.22 -9.00
C LEU A 123 10.19 3.45 -9.54
N LEU A 124 9.74 3.96 -10.68
CA LEU A 124 10.36 5.08 -11.41
C LEU A 124 9.96 6.46 -10.88
N GLN A 125 8.86 6.59 -10.13
CA GLN A 125 8.39 7.90 -9.65
C GLN A 125 9.40 8.51 -8.66
N GLU A 126 9.90 9.72 -8.98
CA GLU A 126 10.87 10.42 -8.13
C GLU A 126 10.29 10.73 -6.75
N ARG A 127 11.19 10.75 -5.75
CA ARG A 127 10.85 11.09 -4.38
C ARG A 127 10.74 12.61 -4.25
N GLU A 128 9.54 13.17 -4.34
CA GLU A 128 9.38 14.58 -3.98
C GLU A 128 9.86 14.74 -2.52
N PRO A 129 10.80 15.67 -2.27
CA PRO A 129 11.30 15.91 -0.93
C PRO A 129 10.12 16.40 -0.10
N PHE A 130 9.90 15.72 1.01
CA PHE A 130 8.76 16.00 1.85
C PHE A 130 8.99 17.28 2.63
N ASP A 131 8.21 18.31 2.34
CA ASP A 131 8.27 19.57 3.04
C ASP A 131 7.45 19.51 4.33
N PHE A 132 8.11 19.09 5.41
CA PHE A 132 7.52 19.07 6.75
C PHE A 132 7.00 20.44 7.18
N LEU A 133 7.67 21.53 6.77
CA LEU A 133 7.30 22.86 7.20
C LEU A 133 5.96 23.24 6.58
N ASN A 134 5.80 23.07 5.27
CA ASN A 134 4.55 23.38 4.57
C ASN A 134 3.40 22.43 4.92
N LEU A 135 3.69 21.18 5.28
CA LEU A 135 2.64 20.24 5.67
C LEU A 135 2.03 20.56 7.04
N TYR A 136 2.84 21.04 7.98
CA TYR A 136 2.41 21.28 9.36
C TYR A 136 2.11 22.74 9.66
N ILE A 137 2.91 23.67 9.13
CA ILE A 137 2.77 25.09 9.39
C ILE A 137 2.16 25.75 8.16
N PRO A 138 0.85 25.99 8.15
CA PRO A 138 0.21 26.64 7.01
C PRO A 138 0.58 28.11 6.96
N THR A 139 1.00 28.60 5.78
CA THR A 139 1.01 30.05 5.50
C THR A 139 -0.41 30.61 5.41
N ASN A 140 -1.38 29.77 5.04
CA ASN A 140 -2.80 30.09 5.01
C ASN A 140 -3.66 28.90 5.49
N PRO A 141 -4.27 28.95 6.69
CA PRO A 141 -5.07 27.84 7.22
C PRO A 141 -6.34 27.56 6.41
N PHE A 142 -6.89 28.56 5.70
CA PHE A 142 -8.04 28.36 4.82
C PHE A 142 -7.66 27.59 3.55
N ASN A 143 -6.47 27.83 3.01
CA ASN A 143 -5.94 27.02 1.90
C ASN A 143 -5.74 25.56 2.33
N SER A 144 -5.23 25.33 3.54
CA SER A 144 -5.09 23.98 4.10
C SER A 144 -6.43 23.29 4.32
N LEU A 145 -7.46 24.02 4.76
CA LEU A 145 -8.83 23.52 4.84
C LEU A 145 -9.39 23.14 3.45
N ALA A 146 -9.18 23.99 2.44
CA ALA A 146 -9.68 23.77 1.08
C ALA A 146 -8.98 22.59 0.37
N ASN A 147 -7.68 22.41 0.60
CA ASN A 147 -6.88 21.36 -0.05
C ASN A 147 -6.71 20.09 0.81
N ASN A 148 -7.54 19.92 1.84
CA ASN A 148 -7.51 18.74 2.73
C ASN A 148 -6.14 18.48 3.40
N VAL A 149 -5.39 19.52 3.75
CA VAL A 149 -4.09 19.41 4.45
C VAL A 149 -4.34 19.26 5.95
N VAL A 150 -4.80 18.07 6.36
CA VAL A 150 -5.26 17.77 7.73
C VAL A 150 -4.24 18.14 8.82
N PRO A 151 -2.92 17.82 8.72
CA PRO A 151 -1.96 18.13 9.78
C PRO A 151 -1.88 19.64 10.08
N ALA A 152 -1.83 20.46 9.04
CA ALA A 152 -1.81 21.92 9.16
C ALA A 152 -3.08 22.47 9.83
N VAL A 153 -4.24 21.94 9.46
CA VAL A 153 -5.53 22.36 10.05
C VAL A 153 -5.59 22.00 11.53
N VAL A 154 -5.10 20.81 11.91
CA VAL A 154 -5.02 20.37 13.31
C VAL A 154 -4.08 21.28 14.10
N LEU A 155 -2.86 21.55 13.60
CA LEU A 155 -1.90 22.42 14.30
C LEU A 155 -2.49 23.82 14.54
N PHE A 156 -3.05 24.43 13.48
CA PHE A 156 -3.72 25.71 13.57
C PHE A 156 -4.85 25.69 14.62
N SER A 157 -5.69 24.65 14.60
CA SER A 157 -6.81 24.51 15.53
C SER A 157 -6.35 24.37 16.99
N ILE A 158 -5.23 23.68 17.23
CA ILE A 158 -4.62 23.57 18.56
C ILE A 158 -4.11 24.93 19.04
N VAL A 159 -3.38 25.65 18.18
CA VAL A 159 -2.83 26.98 18.52
C VAL A 159 -3.95 27.94 18.89
N VAL A 160 -5.01 28.01 18.08
CA VAL A 160 -6.18 28.87 18.35
C VAL A 160 -6.90 28.43 19.62
N GLY A 161 -7.13 27.12 19.80
CA GLY A 161 -7.78 26.58 21.00
C GLY A 161 -7.00 26.88 22.28
N VAL A 162 -5.67 26.77 22.28
CA VAL A 162 -4.82 27.12 23.44
C VAL A 162 -4.81 28.62 23.67
N ALA A 163 -4.76 29.44 22.62
CA ALA A 163 -4.81 30.90 22.75
C ALA A 163 -6.12 31.38 23.42
N LEU A 164 -7.24 30.72 23.13
CA LEU A 164 -8.53 31.01 23.77
C LEU A 164 -8.54 30.78 25.28
N ILE A 165 -7.65 29.96 25.84
CA ILE A 165 -7.62 29.68 27.28
C ILE A 165 -7.43 30.98 28.09
N GLY A 166 -6.57 31.89 27.61
CA GLY A 166 -6.23 33.14 28.28
C GLY A 166 -7.10 34.35 27.94
N ILE A 167 -8.11 34.19 27.08
CA ILE A 167 -8.96 35.31 26.62
C ILE A 167 -10.19 35.44 27.56
N PRO A 168 -10.40 36.60 28.19
CA PRO A 168 -11.61 36.87 28.97
C PRO A 168 -12.85 36.93 28.07
N ASP A 169 -14.03 36.64 28.63
CA ASP A 169 -15.32 36.69 27.92
C ASP A 169 -15.41 35.82 26.64
N LYS A 170 -14.63 34.75 26.54
CA LYS A 170 -14.65 33.77 25.43
C LYS A 170 -15.96 32.97 25.29
N GLY A 171 -16.86 33.05 26.27
CA GLY A 171 -18.09 32.27 26.36
C GLY A 171 -19.00 32.32 25.11
N PRO A 172 -19.30 33.50 24.53
CA PRO A 172 -20.13 33.59 23.32
C PRO A 172 -19.51 32.87 22.11
N LEU A 173 -18.19 33.00 21.89
CA LEU A 173 -17.50 32.30 20.81
C LEU A 173 -17.54 30.78 21.03
N LEU A 174 -17.28 30.32 22.25
CA LEU A 174 -17.38 28.90 22.60
C LEU A 174 -18.80 28.36 22.41
N ALA A 175 -19.83 29.16 22.69
CA ALA A 175 -21.22 28.79 22.44
C ALA A 175 -21.49 28.60 20.94
N VAL A 176 -21.01 29.53 20.09
CA VAL A 176 -21.10 29.42 18.63
C VAL A 176 -20.36 28.19 18.12
N LEU A 177 -19.12 27.96 18.57
CA LEU A 177 -18.34 26.77 18.22
C LEU A 177 -19.05 25.49 18.68
N GLY A 178 -19.64 25.47 19.88
CA GLY A 178 -20.43 24.35 20.36
C GLY A 178 -21.68 24.07 19.50
N ILE A 179 -22.38 25.10 19.05
CA ILE A 179 -23.52 24.97 18.13
C ILE A 179 -23.05 24.42 16.77
N ALA A 180 -21.99 24.99 16.19
CA ALA A 180 -21.43 24.53 14.92
C ALA A 180 -20.95 23.08 15.01
N GLY A 181 -20.25 22.71 16.09
CA GLY A 181 -19.78 21.35 16.33
C GLY A 181 -20.93 20.34 16.42
N ARG A 182 -22.03 20.70 17.10
CA ARG A 182 -23.25 19.88 17.14
C ARG A 182 -23.93 19.77 15.77
N ALA A 183 -23.96 20.85 14.99
CA ALA A 183 -24.54 20.84 13.65
C ALA A 183 -23.75 19.91 12.71
N VAL A 184 -22.42 20.05 12.67
CA VAL A 184 -21.54 19.17 11.86
C VAL A 184 -21.59 17.73 12.38
N SER A 185 -21.62 17.51 13.69
CA SER A 185 -21.79 16.18 14.28
C SER A 185 -23.12 15.54 13.88
N LYS A 186 -24.22 16.31 13.84
CA LYS A 186 -25.52 15.83 13.36
C LYS A 186 -25.47 15.45 11.88
N ALA A 187 -24.80 16.23 11.04
CA ALA A 187 -24.54 15.89 9.64
C ALA A 187 -23.68 14.60 9.53
N THR A 188 -22.65 14.48 10.35
CA THR A 188 -21.79 13.28 10.41
C THR A 188 -22.62 12.04 10.78
N ASN A 189 -23.50 12.15 11.77
CA ASN A 189 -24.39 11.06 12.20
C ASN A 189 -25.40 10.66 11.10
N PHE A 190 -25.87 11.63 10.30
CA PHE A 190 -26.68 11.34 9.12
C PHE A 190 -25.89 10.54 8.08
N VAL A 191 -24.65 10.93 7.78
CA VAL A 191 -23.77 10.16 6.88
C VAL A 191 -23.49 8.76 7.45
N ILE A 192 -23.28 8.64 8.76
CA ILE A 192 -23.11 7.34 9.43
C ILE A 192 -24.37 6.47 9.28
N ALA A 193 -25.57 7.05 9.29
CA ALA A 193 -26.80 6.29 9.05
C ALA A 193 -26.87 5.68 7.63
N LEU A 194 -26.15 6.26 6.65
CA LEU A 194 -26.02 5.73 5.29
C LEU A 194 -24.96 4.62 5.16
N THR A 195 -24.16 4.38 6.21
CA THR A 195 -23.09 3.36 6.23
C THR A 195 -23.52 1.99 5.75
N PRO A 196 -24.70 1.44 6.11
CA PRO A 196 -25.13 0.13 5.59
C PRO A 196 -25.14 0.05 4.06
N TYR A 197 -25.55 1.12 3.37
CA TYR A 197 -25.62 1.17 1.90
C TYR A 197 -24.25 1.39 1.27
N GLY A 198 -23.46 2.31 1.84
CA GLY A 198 -22.09 2.55 1.36
C GLY A 198 -21.21 1.32 1.53
N VAL A 199 -21.27 0.68 2.68
CA VAL A 199 -20.54 -0.56 2.99
C VAL A 199 -21.07 -1.74 2.17
N PHE A 200 -22.38 -1.81 1.87
CA PHE A 200 -22.93 -2.78 0.92
C PHE A 200 -22.30 -2.64 -0.46
N ALA A 201 -22.27 -1.42 -1.02
CA ALA A 201 -21.69 -1.16 -2.33
C ALA A 201 -20.20 -1.52 -2.38
N ILE A 202 -19.45 -1.12 -1.35
CA ILE A 202 -18.01 -1.42 -1.23
C ILE A 202 -17.78 -2.92 -1.09
N ALA A 203 -18.53 -3.61 -0.21
CA ALA A 203 -18.43 -5.04 -0.02
C ALA A 203 -18.80 -5.81 -1.30
N ALA A 204 -19.80 -5.35 -2.06
CA ALA A 204 -20.19 -5.95 -3.33
C ALA A 204 -19.09 -5.81 -4.39
N ILE A 205 -18.51 -4.62 -4.55
CA ILE A 205 -17.40 -4.40 -5.48
C ILE A 205 -16.21 -5.29 -5.09
N VAL A 206 -15.81 -5.24 -3.81
CA VAL A 206 -14.68 -6.01 -3.28
C VAL A 206 -14.90 -7.52 -3.43
N ALA A 207 -16.08 -8.02 -3.08
CA ALA A 207 -16.44 -9.42 -3.25
C ALA A 207 -16.82 -9.79 -4.69
N GLY A 208 -16.87 -8.84 -5.62
CA GLY A 208 -17.05 -9.04 -7.04
C GLY A 208 -15.77 -8.90 -7.87
N THR A 209 -14.72 -8.27 -7.33
CA THR A 209 -13.45 -8.00 -8.06
C THR A 209 -12.17 -8.56 -7.43
N LEU A 210 -12.04 -8.69 -6.10
CA LEU A 210 -10.86 -9.29 -5.44
C LEU A 210 -10.79 -10.83 -5.52
N GLY A 211 -9.69 -11.39 -6.03
CA GLY A 211 -9.51 -12.84 -6.09
C GLY A 211 -9.51 -13.52 -4.72
N LEU A 212 -9.74 -14.84 -4.68
CA LEU A 212 -9.61 -15.63 -3.43
C LEU A 212 -8.23 -15.45 -2.76
N ALA A 213 -7.19 -15.21 -3.57
CA ALA A 213 -5.84 -14.91 -3.09
C ALA A 213 -5.75 -13.57 -2.34
N ASP A 214 -6.46 -12.53 -2.79
CA ASP A 214 -6.45 -11.22 -2.13
C ASP A 214 -7.23 -11.23 -0.81
N LEU A 215 -8.33 -11.99 -0.77
CA LEU A 215 -9.10 -12.20 0.46
C LEU A 215 -8.25 -12.95 1.51
N ALA A 216 -7.45 -13.91 1.07
CA ALA A 216 -6.48 -14.62 1.90
C ALA A 216 -5.33 -13.70 2.38
N ARG A 217 -4.98 -12.65 1.63
CA ARG A 217 -4.03 -11.62 2.12
C ARG A 217 -4.68 -10.65 3.10
N LEU A 218 -5.96 -10.31 2.94
CA LEU A 218 -6.69 -9.42 3.87
C LEU A 218 -6.84 -10.01 5.28
N GLN A 219 -6.99 -11.33 5.42
CA GLN A 219 -7.05 -11.97 6.75
C GLN A 219 -5.78 -11.77 7.58
N VAL A 220 -4.61 -11.57 6.96
CA VAL A 220 -3.36 -11.24 7.68
C VAL A 220 -3.55 -9.98 8.52
N TYR A 221 -4.10 -8.93 7.91
CA TYR A 221 -4.41 -7.70 8.62
C TYR A 221 -5.48 -7.91 9.69
N LEU A 222 -6.60 -8.55 9.35
CA LEU A 222 -7.73 -8.71 10.27
C LEU A 222 -7.34 -9.50 11.52
N VAL A 223 -6.70 -10.65 11.37
CA VAL A 223 -6.26 -11.50 12.49
C VAL A 223 -5.22 -10.77 13.35
N SER A 224 -4.24 -10.12 12.71
CA SER A 224 -3.22 -9.35 13.43
C SER A 224 -3.81 -8.16 14.18
N TYR A 225 -4.76 -7.44 13.56
CA TYR A 225 -5.44 -6.29 14.17
C TYR A 225 -6.27 -6.71 15.38
N VAL A 226 -7.04 -7.80 15.25
CA VAL A 226 -7.81 -8.37 16.37
C VAL A 226 -6.88 -8.80 17.50
N GLY A 227 -5.82 -9.56 17.19
CA GLY A 227 -4.85 -10.03 18.18
C GLY A 227 -4.19 -8.89 18.96
N MET A 228 -3.67 -7.89 18.25
CA MET A 228 -3.03 -6.73 18.88
C MET A 228 -4.02 -5.85 19.64
N SER A 229 -5.23 -5.63 19.10
CA SER A 229 -6.27 -4.86 19.78
C SER A 229 -6.73 -5.52 21.08
N LEU A 230 -6.90 -6.84 21.08
CA LEU A 230 -7.24 -7.60 22.29
C LEU A 230 -6.11 -7.58 23.32
N LEU A 231 -4.86 -7.73 22.90
CA LEU A 231 -3.70 -7.60 23.78
C LEU A 231 -3.66 -6.22 24.46
N LEU A 232 -3.85 -5.15 23.68
CA LEU A 232 -3.88 -3.80 24.21
C LEU A 232 -5.06 -3.55 25.15
N SER A 233 -6.26 -4.02 24.76
CA SER A 233 -7.51 -3.78 25.48
C SER A 233 -7.66 -4.61 26.75
N LEU A 234 -7.16 -5.85 26.76
CA LEU A 234 -7.33 -6.78 27.88
C LEU A 234 -6.15 -6.79 28.83
N TRP A 235 -4.92 -6.56 28.35
CA TRP A 235 -3.73 -6.63 29.21
C TRP A 235 -2.95 -5.33 29.30
N VAL A 236 -2.47 -4.77 28.19
CA VAL A 236 -1.48 -3.67 28.24
C VAL A 236 -2.06 -2.45 28.95
N LEU A 237 -3.21 -1.93 28.52
CA LEU A 237 -3.79 -0.72 29.12
C LEU A 237 -4.35 -0.99 30.54
N PRO A 238 -5.19 -2.02 30.78
CA PRO A 238 -5.71 -2.26 32.13
C PRO A 238 -4.62 -2.70 33.12
N GLY A 239 -3.60 -3.44 32.64
CA GLY A 239 -2.43 -3.84 33.41
C GLY A 239 -1.57 -2.65 33.81
N LEU A 240 -1.39 -1.66 32.93
CA LEU A 240 -0.72 -0.41 33.26
C LEU A 240 -1.46 0.36 34.36
N VAL A 241 -2.79 0.48 34.22
CA VAL A 241 -3.65 1.10 35.26
C VAL A 241 -3.45 0.39 36.59
N ALA A 242 -3.51 -0.95 36.62
CA ALA A 242 -3.33 -1.72 37.85
C ALA A 242 -1.91 -1.70 38.43
N ALA A 243 -0.89 -1.47 37.59
CA ALA A 243 0.50 -1.37 38.02
C ALA A 243 0.83 -0.01 38.65
N LEU A 244 0.20 1.06 38.16
CA LEU A 244 0.48 2.45 38.56
C LEU A 244 -0.56 3.04 39.52
N THR A 245 -1.69 2.37 39.74
CA THR A 245 -2.75 2.83 40.65
C THR A 245 -3.05 1.81 41.75
N PRO A 246 -3.74 2.22 42.83
CA PRO A 246 -4.24 1.30 43.85
C PRO A 246 -5.33 0.35 43.35
N VAL A 247 -5.92 0.59 42.17
CA VAL A 247 -7.03 -0.19 41.62
C VAL A 247 -6.53 -1.54 41.11
N PRO A 248 -7.03 -2.68 41.63
CA PRO A 248 -6.58 -3.98 41.17
C PRO A 248 -7.18 -4.34 39.80
N TYR A 249 -6.39 -5.00 38.96
CA TYR A 249 -6.75 -5.40 37.58
C TYR A 249 -8.12 -6.10 37.49
N ARG A 250 -8.38 -7.05 38.40
CA ARG A 250 -9.64 -7.83 38.39
C ARG A 250 -10.86 -6.96 38.61
N VAL A 251 -10.76 -5.96 39.49
CA VAL A 251 -11.86 -5.04 39.80
C VAL A 251 -12.07 -4.06 38.65
N LEU A 252 -10.97 -3.57 38.06
CA LEU A 252 -11.03 -2.71 36.87
C LEU A 252 -11.84 -3.38 35.74
N ILE A 253 -11.45 -4.60 35.34
CA ILE A 253 -12.12 -5.31 34.24
C ILE A 253 -13.56 -5.69 34.58
N SER A 254 -13.84 -6.19 35.79
CA SER A 254 -15.18 -6.65 36.15
C SER A 254 -16.19 -5.50 36.22
N ARG A 255 -15.80 -4.34 36.76
CA ARG A 255 -16.67 -3.15 36.89
C ARG A 255 -16.93 -2.45 35.56
N THR A 256 -15.97 -2.47 34.64
CA THR A 256 -16.14 -1.78 33.35
C THR A 256 -16.60 -2.68 32.22
N ARG A 257 -16.81 -3.97 32.47
CA ARG A 257 -17.23 -4.96 31.45
C ARG A 257 -18.42 -4.49 30.64
N ASP A 258 -19.48 -4.01 31.29
CA ASP A 258 -20.72 -3.60 30.62
C ASP A 258 -20.47 -2.41 29.67
N ALA A 259 -19.62 -1.47 30.07
CA ALA A 259 -19.20 -0.36 29.23
C ALA A 259 -18.40 -0.83 28.02
N LEU A 260 -17.44 -1.72 28.23
CA LEU A 260 -16.58 -2.24 27.16
C LEU A 260 -17.36 -3.09 26.15
N VAL A 261 -18.26 -3.96 26.64
CA VAL A 261 -19.14 -4.76 25.78
C VAL A 261 -20.09 -3.86 25.00
N THR A 262 -20.68 -2.86 25.66
CA THR A 262 -21.54 -1.88 24.97
C THR A 262 -20.75 -1.13 23.90
N ALA A 263 -19.51 -0.71 24.18
CA ALA A 263 -18.64 -0.02 23.22
C ALA A 263 -18.35 -0.90 21.99
N PHE A 264 -18.01 -2.17 22.22
CA PHE A 264 -17.78 -3.15 21.17
C PHE A 264 -19.02 -3.42 20.30
N MET A 265 -20.20 -3.49 20.92
CA MET A 265 -21.44 -3.80 20.22
C MET A 265 -21.98 -2.59 19.44
N THR A 266 -21.90 -1.40 20.04
CA THR A 266 -22.46 -0.16 19.48
C THR A 266 -21.50 0.57 18.54
N THR A 267 -20.21 0.23 18.57
CA THR A 267 -19.15 0.93 17.79
C THR A 267 -19.10 2.44 18.02
N SER A 268 -19.67 2.90 19.15
CA SER A 268 -19.75 4.30 19.52
C SER A 268 -19.12 4.53 20.88
N LEU A 269 -17.96 5.19 20.89
CA LEU A 269 -17.31 5.62 22.13
C LEU A 269 -18.17 6.65 22.88
N PHE A 270 -18.89 7.50 22.16
CA PHE A 270 -19.73 8.55 22.74
C PHE A 270 -20.88 7.96 23.58
N ALA A 271 -21.49 6.87 23.12
CA ALA A 271 -22.61 6.21 23.80
C ALA A 271 -22.22 5.65 25.18
N VAL A 272 -20.95 5.28 25.37
CA VAL A 272 -20.44 4.69 26.61
C VAL A 272 -19.68 5.68 27.50
N LEU A 273 -19.44 6.91 27.02
CA LEU A 273 -18.67 7.91 27.75
C LEU A 273 -19.23 8.19 29.15
N PRO A 274 -20.56 8.39 29.35
CA PRO A 274 -21.11 8.62 30.69
C PRO A 274 -20.88 7.42 31.62
N LEU A 275 -21.03 6.20 31.09
CA LEU A 275 -20.82 4.98 31.86
C LEU A 275 -19.35 4.80 32.25
N ILE A 276 -18.41 5.11 31.34
CA ILE A 276 -16.96 5.10 31.64
C ILE A 276 -16.64 6.13 32.72
N THR A 277 -17.18 7.35 32.62
CA THR A 277 -16.97 8.41 33.61
C THR A 277 -17.45 7.99 35.00
N GLU A 278 -18.67 7.46 35.11
CA GLU A 278 -19.23 7.01 36.40
C GLU A 278 -18.45 5.84 36.99
N GLN A 279 -18.08 4.84 36.18
CA GLN A 279 -17.26 3.72 36.68
C GLN A 279 -15.85 4.15 37.07
N ALA A 280 -15.23 5.07 36.33
CA ALA A 280 -13.91 5.61 36.68
C ALA A 280 -13.96 6.36 38.02
N LYS A 281 -15.00 7.18 38.26
CA LYS A 281 -15.22 7.85 39.55
C LYS A 281 -15.35 6.85 40.69
N ALA A 282 -16.20 5.83 40.51
CA ALA A 282 -16.44 4.80 41.53
C ALA A 282 -15.14 4.06 41.89
N LEU A 283 -14.37 3.64 40.88
CA LEU A 283 -13.08 2.95 41.06
C LEU A 283 -12.07 3.79 41.84
N VAL A 284 -11.94 5.07 41.49
CA VAL A 284 -10.99 5.98 42.16
C VAL A 284 -11.42 6.27 43.60
N ARG A 285 -12.71 6.54 43.85
CA ARG A 285 -13.24 6.82 45.20
C ARG A 285 -13.05 5.63 46.15
N GLU A 286 -13.37 4.42 45.72
CA GLU A 286 -13.27 3.22 46.56
C GLU A 286 -11.81 2.87 46.93
N HIS A 287 -10.83 3.20 46.08
CA HIS A 287 -9.45 2.68 46.22
C HIS A 287 -8.38 3.74 46.51
N SER A 288 -8.67 5.03 46.33
CA SER A 288 -7.64 6.08 46.44
C SER A 288 -7.61 6.79 47.80
N LYS A 289 -8.56 6.52 48.71
CA LYS A 289 -8.67 7.11 50.08
C LYS A 289 -8.63 8.65 50.16
N VAL A 290 -8.67 9.34 49.03
CA VAL A 290 -8.78 10.79 48.92
C VAL A 290 -10.25 11.09 48.67
N ASP A 291 -10.82 12.05 49.41
CA ASP A 291 -12.04 12.75 49.01
C ASP A 291 -11.73 13.51 47.72
N ALA A 292 -11.59 12.76 46.62
CA ALA A 292 -11.17 13.29 45.35
C ALA A 292 -12.24 14.28 44.93
N GLU A 293 -11.90 15.57 44.87
CA GLU A 293 -12.80 16.57 44.33
C GLU A 293 -13.37 16.03 43.02
N PRO A 294 -14.70 15.85 42.91
CA PRO A 294 -15.35 15.17 41.78
C PRO A 294 -15.06 15.81 40.41
N VAL A 295 -14.47 17.00 40.41
CA VAL A 295 -14.24 17.86 39.25
C VAL A 295 -13.16 17.31 38.30
N ALA A 296 -12.15 16.56 38.77
CA ALA A 296 -11.07 16.12 37.90
C ALA A 296 -11.53 15.11 36.82
N THR A 297 -12.30 14.07 37.20
CA THR A 297 -12.73 13.03 36.24
C THR A 297 -13.77 13.57 35.24
N ASP A 298 -14.67 14.45 35.70
CA ASP A 298 -15.69 15.10 34.86
C ASP A 298 -15.10 16.07 33.83
N VAL A 299 -13.89 16.57 34.07
CA VAL A 299 -13.15 17.39 33.11
C VAL A 299 -12.22 16.53 32.25
N ILE A 300 -11.52 15.55 32.85
CA ILE A 300 -10.54 14.71 32.16
C ILE A 300 -11.19 13.86 31.06
N VAL A 301 -12.30 13.19 31.36
CA VAL A 301 -12.90 12.23 30.41
C VAL A 301 -13.44 12.94 29.15
N PRO A 302 -14.28 13.99 29.25
CA PRO A 302 -14.73 14.74 28.08
C PRO A 302 -13.59 15.47 27.36
N ALA A 303 -12.59 15.99 28.07
CA ALA A 303 -11.43 16.63 27.44
C ALA A 303 -10.58 15.61 26.66
N SER A 304 -10.37 14.42 27.21
CA SER A 304 -9.58 13.34 26.59
C SER A 304 -10.19 12.80 25.30
N PHE A 305 -11.51 12.91 25.13
CA PHE A 305 -12.21 12.47 23.92
C PHE A 305 -11.73 13.20 22.66
N ASN A 306 -11.26 14.45 22.81
CA ASN A 306 -10.75 15.24 21.69
C ASN A 306 -9.34 14.82 21.25
N PHE A 307 -8.64 13.99 22.03
CA PHE A 307 -7.31 13.51 21.73
C PHE A 307 -7.34 12.14 21.03
N PRO A 308 -6.36 11.83 20.16
CA PRO A 308 -6.21 10.50 19.59
C PRO A 308 -6.22 9.41 20.67
N HIS A 309 -7.06 8.40 20.51
CA HIS A 309 -7.07 7.23 21.40
C HIS A 309 -6.33 6.05 20.75
N SER A 310 -5.91 5.07 21.56
CA SER A 310 -5.14 3.90 21.08
C SER A 310 -5.83 3.13 19.94
N GLY A 311 -7.17 3.09 19.91
CA GLY A 311 -7.93 2.50 18.79
C GLY A 311 -7.70 3.18 17.43
N LYS A 312 -7.68 4.52 17.40
CA LYS A 312 -7.33 5.29 16.19
C LYS A 312 -5.87 5.06 15.82
N LEU A 313 -4.97 5.15 16.79
CA LEU A 313 -3.54 4.97 16.53
C LEU A 313 -3.20 3.57 16.00
N LEU A 314 -3.85 2.53 16.52
CA LEU A 314 -3.64 1.16 16.02
C LEU A 314 -4.04 1.04 14.54
N SER A 315 -4.98 1.85 14.03
CA SER A 315 -5.32 1.84 12.59
C SER A 315 -4.17 2.26 11.67
N LEU A 316 -3.14 2.93 12.20
CA LEU A 316 -1.89 3.23 11.45
C LEU A 316 -1.18 1.96 10.99
N SER A 317 -1.38 0.85 11.69
CA SER A 317 -0.86 -0.47 11.27
C SER A 317 -1.37 -0.91 9.90
N PHE A 318 -2.53 -0.39 9.46
CA PHE A 318 -3.04 -0.66 8.12
C PHE A 318 -2.09 -0.13 7.04
N VAL A 319 -1.44 1.01 7.26
CA VAL A 319 -0.51 1.58 6.28
C VAL A 319 0.70 0.66 6.08
N LEU A 320 1.20 0.07 7.17
CA LEU A 320 2.29 -0.91 7.12
C LEU A 320 1.84 -2.22 6.48
N PHE A 321 0.61 -2.66 6.77
CA PHE A 321 0.00 -3.80 6.08
C PHE A 321 -0.17 -3.54 4.58
N ALA A 322 -0.66 -2.37 4.19
CA ALA A 322 -0.91 -2.03 2.80
C ALA A 322 0.39 -1.99 1.99
N GLY A 323 1.48 -1.49 2.59
CA GLY A 323 2.81 -1.60 2.00
C GLY A 323 3.29 -3.05 1.84
N TRP A 324 3.08 -3.88 2.85
CA TRP A 324 3.37 -5.32 2.78
C TRP A 324 2.48 -6.04 1.74
N PHE A 325 1.21 -5.67 1.62
CA PHE A 325 0.22 -6.26 0.71
C PHE A 325 0.50 -5.91 -0.75
N ALA A 326 0.88 -4.67 -1.02
CA ALA A 326 1.08 -4.14 -2.37
C ALA A 326 2.52 -4.31 -2.88
N ASP A 327 3.35 -5.11 -2.19
CA ASP A 327 4.80 -5.22 -2.42
C ASP A 327 5.55 -3.86 -2.42
N ALA A 328 4.91 -2.80 -1.92
CA ALA A 328 5.45 -1.47 -1.73
C ALA A 328 6.15 -1.39 -0.38
N ARG A 329 7.37 -1.96 -0.29
CA ARG A 329 8.16 -2.02 0.95
C ARG A 329 8.26 -0.65 1.62
N VAL A 330 7.70 -0.54 2.84
CA VAL A 330 7.89 0.61 3.73
C VAL A 330 9.14 0.34 4.58
N PRO A 331 10.28 1.04 4.33
CA PRO A 331 11.50 0.76 5.07
C PRO A 331 11.37 1.22 6.52
N VAL A 332 12.06 0.53 7.44
CA VAL A 332 11.96 0.77 8.90
C VAL A 332 12.26 2.22 9.28
N LYS A 333 13.12 2.92 8.53
CA LYS A 333 13.39 4.36 8.73
C LYS A 333 12.15 5.25 8.60
N GLU A 334 11.17 4.85 7.78
CA GLU A 334 9.92 5.59 7.58
C GLU A 334 8.90 5.30 8.70
N TYR A 335 9.16 4.33 9.57
CA TYR A 335 8.22 3.99 10.65
C TYR A 335 8.11 5.12 11.68
N VAL A 336 9.23 5.77 11.99
CA VAL A 336 9.26 6.95 12.86
C VAL A 336 8.47 8.09 12.23
N ARG A 337 8.59 8.27 10.92
CA ARG A 337 7.84 9.26 10.16
C ARG A 337 6.34 8.96 10.15
N LEU A 338 5.95 7.69 9.93
CA LEU A 338 4.56 7.24 10.07
C LEU A 338 4.02 7.49 11.47
N ALA A 339 4.80 7.20 12.52
CA ALA A 339 4.37 7.43 13.89
C ALA A 339 4.13 8.92 14.19
N GLY A 340 5.06 9.79 13.77
CA GLY A 340 4.94 11.24 13.95
C GLY A 340 3.80 11.86 13.14
N ALA A 341 3.75 11.59 11.83
CA ALA A 341 2.68 12.06 10.95
C ALA A 341 1.32 11.47 11.34
N GLY A 342 1.28 10.17 11.58
CA GLY A 342 0.10 9.44 12.01
C GLY A 342 -0.49 9.99 13.29
N LEU A 343 0.31 10.25 14.32
CA LEU A 343 -0.19 10.80 15.58
C LEU A 343 -0.92 12.14 15.37
N VAL A 344 -0.34 13.05 14.58
CA VAL A 344 -0.95 14.36 14.33
C VAL A 344 -2.21 14.25 13.48
N VAL A 345 -2.18 13.45 12.41
CA VAL A 345 -3.35 13.30 11.52
C VAL A 345 -4.50 12.58 12.25
N MET A 346 -4.21 11.73 13.24
CA MET A 346 -5.21 11.00 14.03
C MET A 346 -6.01 11.85 15.03
N PHE A 347 -5.68 13.14 15.19
CA PHE A 347 -6.63 14.11 15.78
C PHE A 347 -7.87 14.26 14.90
N GLY A 348 -7.72 14.00 13.60
CA GLY A 348 -8.81 13.91 12.64
C GLY A 348 -9.60 12.60 12.67
N ASN A 349 -10.34 12.37 11.59
CA ASN A 349 -11.02 11.10 11.33
C ASN A 349 -10.06 10.10 10.66
N VAL A 350 -10.08 8.85 11.11
CA VAL A 350 -9.28 7.75 10.55
C VAL A 350 -9.47 7.60 9.04
N ASN A 351 -10.71 7.73 8.55
CA ASN A 351 -11.02 7.56 7.13
C ASN A 351 -10.42 8.67 6.24
N ALA A 352 -10.04 9.81 6.82
CA ALA A 352 -9.28 10.85 6.12
C ALA A 352 -7.76 10.70 6.34
N ALA A 353 -7.37 10.19 7.51
CA ALA A 353 -5.98 10.01 7.87
C ALA A 353 -5.28 8.93 7.05
N ILE A 354 -5.93 7.78 6.85
CA ILE A 354 -5.30 6.63 6.18
C ILE A 354 -4.93 6.94 4.72
N PRO A 355 -5.81 7.51 3.86
CA PRO A 355 -5.44 7.87 2.49
C PRO A 355 -4.22 8.80 2.42
N PHE A 356 -4.21 9.83 3.28
CA PHE A 356 -3.08 10.75 3.38
C PHE A 356 -1.78 10.02 3.76
N LEU A 357 -1.84 9.08 4.70
CA LEU A 357 -0.67 8.32 5.14
C LEU A 357 -0.21 7.26 4.12
N LEU A 358 -1.14 6.71 3.34
CA LEU A 358 -0.80 5.83 2.21
C LEU A 358 -0.06 6.63 1.14
N ASP A 359 -0.56 7.80 0.77
CA ASP A 359 0.11 8.71 -0.17
C ASP A 359 1.47 9.18 0.35
N LEU A 360 1.54 9.56 1.63
CA LEU A 360 2.77 9.94 2.34
C LEU A 360 3.87 8.87 2.22
N LEU A 361 3.49 7.60 2.37
CA LEU A 361 4.40 6.46 2.28
C LEU A 361 4.45 5.83 0.88
N ARG A 362 3.76 6.41 -0.10
CA ARG A 362 3.70 5.96 -1.50
C ARG A 362 3.16 4.54 -1.67
N VAL A 363 2.27 4.16 -0.78
CA VAL A 363 1.51 2.93 -0.89
C VAL A 363 0.31 3.20 -1.81
N PRO A 364 0.00 2.33 -2.79
CA PRO A 364 -1.08 2.57 -3.75
C PRO A 364 -2.41 2.92 -3.08
N ALA A 365 -3.03 4.03 -3.48
CA ALA A 365 -4.25 4.54 -2.86
C ALA A 365 -5.43 3.57 -2.96
N ASP A 366 -5.44 2.66 -3.94
CA ASP A 366 -6.48 1.64 -4.11
C ASP A 366 -6.54 0.65 -2.93
N THR A 367 -5.43 0.49 -2.18
CA THR A 367 -5.43 -0.29 -0.93
C THR A 367 -6.37 0.29 0.13
N PHE A 368 -6.71 1.58 0.06
CA PHE A 368 -7.69 2.19 0.97
C PHE A 368 -9.07 1.51 0.90
N ARG A 369 -9.44 0.93 -0.24
CA ARG A 369 -10.70 0.17 -0.37
C ARG A 369 -10.72 -1.03 0.59
N LEU A 370 -9.58 -1.72 0.74
CA LEU A 370 -9.41 -2.81 1.70
C LEU A 370 -9.56 -2.33 3.15
N PHE A 371 -9.09 -1.11 3.45
CA PHE A 371 -9.29 -0.51 4.77
C PHE A 371 -10.78 -0.34 5.07
N ILE A 372 -11.57 0.20 4.14
CA ILE A 372 -13.01 0.39 4.33
C ILE A 372 -13.72 -0.96 4.50
N THR A 373 -13.35 -1.98 3.73
CA THR A 373 -13.90 -3.34 3.87
C THR A 373 -13.59 -3.95 5.24
N SER A 374 -12.37 -3.76 5.74
CA SER A 374 -12.00 -4.17 7.11
C SER A 374 -12.67 -3.33 8.20
N GLY A 375 -13.36 -2.25 7.82
CA GLY A 375 -13.90 -1.22 8.69
C GLY A 375 -14.81 -1.72 9.80
N ILE A 376 -15.59 -2.79 9.61
CA ILE A 376 -16.43 -3.33 10.70
C ILE A 376 -15.57 -3.88 11.84
N VAL A 377 -14.60 -4.72 11.50
CA VAL A 377 -13.72 -5.34 12.48
C VAL A 377 -12.89 -4.25 13.15
N ASN A 378 -12.31 -3.36 12.35
CA ASN A 378 -11.55 -2.22 12.86
C ASN A 378 -12.40 -1.33 13.77
N ALA A 379 -13.65 -1.05 13.43
CA ALA A 379 -14.54 -0.23 14.25
C ALA A 379 -14.86 -0.92 15.58
N ARG A 380 -15.24 -2.20 15.59
CA ARG A 380 -15.60 -2.90 16.84
C ARG A 380 -14.43 -3.02 17.81
N PHE A 381 -13.32 -3.55 17.33
CA PHE A 381 -12.13 -3.74 18.16
C PHE A 381 -11.41 -2.42 18.43
N GLY A 382 -11.43 -1.48 17.49
CA GLY A 382 -10.90 -0.14 17.67
C GLY A 382 -11.69 0.68 18.69
N THR A 383 -13.03 0.60 18.70
CA THR A 383 -13.88 1.25 19.70
C THR A 383 -13.74 0.59 21.07
N LEU A 384 -13.61 -0.73 21.14
CA LEU A 384 -13.27 -1.43 22.39
C LEU A 384 -11.95 -0.88 22.97
N LEU A 385 -10.89 -0.84 22.15
CA LEU A 385 -9.60 -0.30 22.56
C LEU A 385 -9.68 1.20 22.92
N ALA A 386 -10.52 1.95 22.22
CA ALA A 386 -10.79 3.36 22.54
C ALA A 386 -11.43 3.51 23.93
N ALA A 387 -12.43 2.69 24.25
CA ALA A 387 -13.11 2.72 25.54
C ALA A 387 -12.14 2.37 26.69
N VAL A 388 -11.29 1.36 26.49
CA VAL A 388 -10.24 1.02 27.47
C VAL A 388 -9.22 2.15 27.61
N HIS A 389 -8.81 2.78 26.50
CA HIS A 389 -7.92 3.95 26.52
C HIS A 389 -8.54 5.10 27.33
N THR A 390 -9.79 5.47 27.06
CA THR A 390 -10.49 6.53 27.77
C THR A 390 -10.61 6.22 29.26
N LEU A 391 -10.93 4.97 29.62
CA LEU A 391 -10.93 4.51 30.99
C LEU A 391 -9.54 4.63 31.64
N ALA A 392 -8.48 4.24 30.93
CA ALA A 392 -7.12 4.35 31.42
C ALA A 392 -6.71 5.80 31.66
N VAL A 393 -7.03 6.71 30.73
CA VAL A 393 -6.81 8.16 30.90
C VAL A 393 -7.59 8.68 32.11
N ALA A 394 -8.85 8.28 32.28
CA ALA A 394 -9.68 8.68 33.40
C ALA A 394 -9.06 8.28 34.74
N VAL A 395 -8.75 7.00 34.91
CA VAL A 395 -8.27 6.46 36.19
C VAL A 395 -6.83 6.91 36.48
N LEU A 396 -5.92 6.79 35.51
CA LEU A 396 -4.53 7.22 35.69
C LEU A 396 -4.42 8.74 35.83
N GLY A 397 -5.19 9.49 35.03
CA GLY A 397 -5.22 10.95 35.07
C GLY A 397 -5.72 11.46 36.42
N THR A 398 -6.85 10.94 36.90
CA THR A 398 -7.39 11.34 38.21
C THR A 398 -6.44 10.95 39.35
N CYS A 399 -5.84 9.76 39.32
CA CYS A 399 -4.82 9.37 40.31
C CYS A 399 -3.55 10.23 40.22
N ALA A 400 -3.13 10.63 39.02
CA ALA A 400 -2.00 11.54 38.83
C ALA A 400 -2.28 12.92 39.44
N VAL A 401 -3.47 13.47 39.21
CA VAL A 401 -3.90 14.76 39.79
C VAL A 401 -4.02 14.65 41.31
N ALA A 402 -4.61 13.58 41.83
CA ALA A 402 -4.74 13.32 43.26
C ALA A 402 -3.41 12.98 43.96
N GLY A 403 -2.33 12.72 43.20
CA GLY A 403 -1.04 12.32 43.75
C GLY A 403 -1.03 10.91 44.35
N THR A 404 -2.01 10.07 43.99
CA THR A 404 -2.20 8.70 44.51
C THR A 404 -1.59 7.62 43.61
N LEU A 405 -0.80 8.01 42.61
CA LEU A 405 -0.04 7.06 41.79
C LEU A 405 0.92 6.24 42.65
N ALA A 406 0.80 4.92 42.57
CA ALA A 406 1.55 3.98 43.38
C ALA A 406 2.72 3.41 42.58
N PHE A 407 3.90 4.04 42.67
CA PHE A 407 5.10 3.55 42.00
C PHE A 407 5.75 2.42 42.79
N ASN A 408 5.40 1.18 42.45
CA ASN A 408 6.02 -0.02 43.02
C ASN A 408 6.88 -0.72 41.95
N GLY A 409 8.21 -0.65 42.10
CA GLY A 409 9.16 -1.21 41.15
C GLY A 409 8.96 -2.70 40.86
N ARG A 410 8.57 -3.50 41.86
CA ARG A 410 8.30 -4.94 41.69
C ARG A 410 7.02 -5.18 40.89
N LYS A 411 5.95 -4.40 41.13
CA LYS A 411 4.72 -4.48 40.33
C LYS A 411 4.97 -4.05 38.89
N LEU A 412 5.72 -2.97 38.69
CA LEU A 412 6.04 -2.43 37.37
C LEU A 412 6.93 -3.37 36.56
N LEU A 413 7.95 -3.97 37.20
CA LEU A 413 8.80 -4.98 36.57
C LEU A 413 7.99 -6.23 36.18
N ARG A 414 7.12 -6.72 37.08
CA ARG A 414 6.21 -7.84 36.76
C ARG A 414 5.30 -7.50 35.59
N TYR A 415 4.70 -6.32 35.59
CA TYR A 415 3.88 -5.85 34.47
C TYR A 415 4.68 -5.81 33.16
N ALA A 416 5.89 -5.24 33.18
CA ALA A 416 6.75 -5.13 31.99
C ALA A 416 7.14 -6.51 31.44
N VAL A 417 7.59 -7.44 32.30
CA VAL A 417 7.98 -8.80 31.89
C VAL A 417 6.78 -9.56 31.31
N VAL A 418 5.63 -9.53 31.98
CA VAL A 418 4.43 -10.23 31.47
C VAL A 418 3.96 -9.60 30.17
N THR A 419 4.04 -8.27 30.03
CA THR A 419 3.70 -7.57 28.79
C THR A 419 4.62 -7.98 27.64
N ILE A 420 5.93 -8.06 27.86
CA ILE A 420 6.88 -8.51 26.83
C ILE A 420 6.59 -9.95 26.42
N LEU A 421 6.39 -10.85 27.38
CA LEU A 421 6.09 -12.26 27.11
C LEU A 421 4.77 -12.44 26.34
N LEU A 422 3.72 -11.73 26.74
CA LEU A 422 2.42 -11.78 26.05
C LEU A 422 2.51 -11.17 24.66
N THR A 423 3.21 -10.05 24.48
CA THR A 423 3.42 -9.45 23.16
C THR A 423 4.19 -10.40 22.25
N MET A 424 5.29 -11.00 22.70
CA MET A 424 6.04 -11.99 21.92
C MET A 424 5.18 -13.21 21.57
N SER A 425 4.35 -13.68 22.51
CA SER A 425 3.47 -14.83 22.30
C SER A 425 2.37 -14.53 21.29
N VAL A 426 1.73 -13.35 21.36
CA VAL A 426 0.69 -12.93 20.41
C VAL A 426 1.31 -12.69 19.04
N VAL A 427 2.45 -11.98 18.96
CA VAL A 427 3.11 -11.67 17.69
C VAL A 427 3.61 -12.95 17.01
N GLY A 428 4.36 -13.78 17.74
CA GLY A 428 4.89 -15.06 17.22
C GLY A 428 3.79 -16.06 16.92
N GLY A 429 2.80 -16.19 17.81
CA GLY A 429 1.66 -17.10 17.63
C GLY A 429 0.81 -16.72 16.42
N THR A 430 0.48 -15.43 16.23
CA THR A 430 -0.25 -14.97 15.05
C THR A 430 0.58 -15.17 13.78
N ARG A 431 1.89 -14.88 13.80
CA ARG A 431 2.76 -15.11 12.65
C ARG A 431 2.78 -16.58 12.24
N ILE A 432 2.96 -17.49 13.19
CA ILE A 432 2.97 -18.94 12.94
C ILE A 432 1.61 -19.39 12.41
N LEU A 433 0.52 -18.97 13.05
CA LEU A 433 -0.84 -19.30 12.63
C LEU A 433 -1.08 -18.88 11.18
N LEU A 434 -0.73 -17.64 10.84
CA LEU A 434 -0.88 -17.11 9.48
C LEU A 434 0.02 -17.85 8.50
N GLN A 435 1.27 -18.13 8.87
CA GLN A 435 2.21 -18.87 8.01
C GLN A 435 1.71 -20.28 7.68
N VAL A 436 1.12 -20.99 8.65
CA VAL A 436 0.52 -22.32 8.44
C VAL A 436 -0.76 -22.21 7.61
N ALA A 437 -1.63 -21.25 7.92
CA ALA A 437 -2.91 -21.07 7.22
C ALA A 437 -2.76 -20.59 5.77
N LEU A 438 -1.68 -19.86 5.47
CA LEU A 438 -1.42 -19.23 4.18
C LEU A 438 -0.31 -19.89 3.36
N ASN A 439 0.21 -21.04 3.77
CA ASN A 439 1.33 -21.70 3.12
C ASN A 439 1.04 -21.97 1.63
N ARG A 440 1.41 -21.01 0.78
CA ARG A 440 1.31 -21.12 -0.67
C ARG A 440 2.74 -21.20 -1.21
N PRO A 441 3.03 -22.18 -2.07
CA PRO A 441 4.27 -22.17 -2.82
C PRO A 441 4.35 -20.89 -3.64
N TYR A 442 5.55 -20.34 -3.76
CA TYR A 442 5.82 -19.25 -4.69
C TYR A 442 5.45 -19.71 -6.10
N ASP A 443 4.67 -18.90 -6.81
CA ASP A 443 4.08 -19.23 -8.10
C ASP A 443 4.34 -18.17 -9.19
N LYS A 444 5.03 -17.07 -8.85
CA LYS A 444 5.26 -15.98 -9.80
C LYS A 444 6.32 -16.34 -10.87
N ASP A 445 7.24 -17.25 -10.56
CA ASP A 445 8.10 -17.91 -11.54
C ASP A 445 7.27 -18.72 -12.56
N LEU A 446 6.29 -19.49 -12.07
CA LEU A 446 5.38 -20.29 -12.89
C LEU A 446 4.46 -19.41 -13.74
N MET A 447 4.13 -18.20 -13.27
CA MET A 447 3.39 -17.21 -14.05
C MET A 447 4.22 -16.69 -15.22
N LEU A 448 5.42 -16.15 -14.97
CA LEU A 448 6.30 -15.62 -16.02
C LEU A 448 6.65 -16.70 -17.05
N THR A 449 7.11 -17.86 -16.57
CA THR A 449 7.46 -18.99 -17.45
C THR A 449 6.25 -19.68 -18.06
N GLY A 450 5.03 -19.36 -17.61
CA GLY A 450 3.78 -19.86 -18.16
C GLY A 450 3.15 -18.97 -19.23
N MET A 451 3.63 -17.72 -19.39
CA MET A 451 3.12 -16.78 -20.38
C MET A 451 3.22 -17.33 -21.81
N GLY A 452 2.24 -16.98 -22.64
CA GLY A 452 2.17 -17.33 -24.06
C GLY A 452 2.13 -16.08 -24.94
N LEU A 453 2.38 -16.30 -26.23
CA LEU A 453 2.24 -15.26 -27.26
C LEU A 453 0.79 -14.81 -27.39
N LEU A 454 0.60 -13.51 -27.65
CA LEU A 454 -0.70 -12.96 -28.00
C LEU A 454 -0.98 -13.09 -29.52
N GLY A 455 0.07 -13.15 -30.33
CA GLY A 455 -0.01 -13.37 -31.77
C GLY A 455 -0.07 -14.85 -32.16
N ASP A 456 -0.58 -15.11 -33.37
CA ASP A 456 -0.65 -16.46 -33.94
C ASP A 456 0.75 -17.02 -34.27
N ARG A 457 1.12 -18.10 -33.58
CA ARG A 457 2.38 -18.84 -33.74
C ARG A 457 2.44 -19.66 -35.04
N SER A 458 1.30 -20.08 -35.59
CA SER A 458 1.22 -21.03 -36.71
C SER A 458 1.86 -20.52 -38.00
N THR A 459 2.04 -19.19 -38.09
CA THR A 459 2.62 -18.50 -39.24
C THR A 459 4.15 -18.40 -39.20
N ALA A 460 4.81 -18.89 -38.15
CA ALA A 460 6.25 -18.76 -37.94
C ALA A 460 7.02 -20.10 -37.93
N THR A 461 8.29 -20.04 -38.33
CA THR A 461 9.25 -21.14 -38.25
C THR A 461 10.32 -20.80 -37.20
N PHE A 462 10.72 -21.79 -36.40
CA PHE A 462 11.72 -21.62 -35.34
C PHE A 462 12.90 -22.53 -35.67
N LEU A 463 14.11 -21.95 -35.80
CA LEU A 463 15.33 -22.71 -36.06
C LEU A 463 16.09 -22.97 -34.76
N ASP A 464 16.67 -24.17 -34.65
CA ASP A 464 17.41 -24.61 -33.46
C ASP A 464 18.85 -24.08 -33.42
N SER A 465 19.41 -23.63 -34.56
CA SER A 465 20.77 -23.08 -34.63
C SER A 465 21.03 -22.24 -35.89
N ASP A 466 22.00 -21.31 -35.81
CA ASP A 466 22.48 -20.52 -36.95
C ASP A 466 23.05 -21.38 -38.10
N ASP A 467 23.60 -22.56 -37.79
CA ASP A 467 24.16 -23.50 -38.77
C ASP A 467 23.10 -24.10 -39.71
N SER A 468 21.82 -24.01 -39.34
CA SER A 468 20.69 -24.48 -40.13
C SER A 468 20.17 -23.46 -41.15
N VAL A 469 20.74 -22.25 -41.19
CA VAL A 469 20.30 -21.15 -42.04
C VAL A 469 20.91 -21.27 -43.45
N PRO A 470 20.09 -21.42 -44.52
CA PRO A 470 20.61 -21.37 -45.89
C PRO A 470 21.29 -20.02 -46.15
N ALA A 471 22.54 -20.08 -46.63
CA ALA A 471 23.32 -18.91 -47.02
C ALA A 471 22.53 -18.06 -48.03
N MET A 472 22.44 -16.75 -47.78
CA MET A 472 21.76 -15.88 -48.73
C MET A 472 22.65 -15.67 -49.97
N PRO A 473 22.07 -15.66 -51.18
CA PRO A 473 22.82 -15.22 -52.34
C PRO A 473 23.18 -13.75 -52.17
N ALA A 474 24.44 -13.40 -52.44
CA ALA A 474 24.91 -12.02 -52.47
C ALA A 474 24.17 -11.27 -53.59
N VAL A 475 23.10 -10.56 -53.24
CA VAL A 475 22.37 -9.68 -54.15
C VAL A 475 22.42 -8.27 -53.57
N THR A 476 22.78 -7.31 -54.42
CA THR A 476 22.92 -5.88 -54.10
C THR A 476 21.60 -5.15 -53.82
N THR A 477 20.54 -5.88 -53.44
CA THR A 477 19.18 -5.35 -53.19
C THR A 477 18.94 -5.09 -51.70
N SER A 478 17.98 -4.22 -51.40
CA SER A 478 17.63 -3.87 -50.02
C SER A 478 17.10 -5.10 -49.26
N VAL A 479 17.29 -5.13 -47.94
CA VAL A 479 16.72 -6.13 -47.02
C VAL A 479 15.21 -6.25 -47.24
N LEU A 480 14.53 -5.12 -47.46
CA LEU A 480 13.09 -5.09 -47.69
C LEU A 480 12.68 -5.84 -48.97
N ASP A 481 13.43 -5.66 -50.06
CA ASP A 481 13.17 -6.35 -51.32
C ASP A 481 13.41 -7.86 -51.15
N ARG A 482 14.48 -8.26 -50.46
CA ARG A 482 14.76 -9.67 -50.17
C ARG A 482 13.65 -10.33 -49.37
N VAL A 483 13.13 -9.64 -48.35
CA VAL A 483 12.01 -10.14 -47.53
C VAL A 483 10.75 -10.30 -48.37
N ARG A 484 10.46 -9.35 -49.27
CA ARG A 484 9.30 -9.40 -50.17
C ARG A 484 9.41 -10.53 -51.19
N ASP A 485 10.57 -10.69 -51.81
CA ASP A 485 10.82 -11.72 -52.82
C ASP A 485 10.76 -13.12 -52.21
N ARG A 486 11.32 -13.29 -51.00
CA ARG A 486 11.33 -14.57 -50.28
C ARG A 486 10.01 -14.89 -49.58
N GLY A 487 9.21 -13.86 -49.25
CA GLY A 487 8.02 -13.98 -48.41
C GLY A 487 8.31 -14.42 -46.97
N VAL A 488 9.56 -14.28 -46.51
CA VAL A 488 10.03 -14.66 -45.17
C VAL A 488 10.96 -13.59 -44.63
N VAL A 489 10.74 -13.16 -43.39
CA VAL A 489 11.64 -12.29 -42.63
C VAL A 489 12.37 -13.11 -41.57
N ARG A 490 13.71 -13.10 -41.61
CA ARG A 490 14.55 -13.78 -40.62
C ARG A 490 14.82 -12.84 -39.45
N VAL A 491 14.35 -13.22 -38.27
CA VAL A 491 14.44 -12.42 -37.06
C VAL A 491 15.39 -13.08 -36.07
N GLY A 492 16.52 -12.41 -35.83
CA GLY A 492 17.48 -12.82 -34.81
C GLY A 492 16.98 -12.51 -33.41
N TYR A 493 17.18 -13.42 -32.46
CA TYR A 493 16.85 -13.21 -31.05
C TYR A 493 17.95 -13.71 -30.10
N PHE A 494 17.98 -13.17 -28.88
CA PHE A 494 18.86 -13.66 -27.81
C PHE A 494 18.07 -14.56 -26.86
N GLU A 495 18.59 -15.75 -26.56
CA GLU A 495 17.93 -16.71 -25.67
C GLU A 495 17.81 -16.23 -24.21
N ASP A 496 18.72 -15.35 -23.76
CA ASP A 496 18.72 -14.72 -22.42
C ASP A 496 17.92 -13.41 -22.35
N GLY A 497 16.97 -13.24 -23.27
CA GLY A 497 16.34 -11.97 -23.58
C GLY A 497 15.20 -11.55 -22.66
N LEU A 498 14.88 -12.26 -21.56
CA LEU A 498 13.75 -11.97 -20.65
C LEU A 498 13.54 -10.45 -20.38
N PRO A 499 12.31 -9.93 -20.43
CA PRO A 499 11.05 -10.55 -20.88
C PRO A 499 10.81 -10.44 -22.41
N TYR A 500 11.82 -10.06 -23.19
CA TYR A 500 11.68 -9.73 -24.62
C TYR A 500 11.70 -10.94 -25.56
N ALA A 501 12.60 -11.89 -25.30
CA ALA A 501 12.69 -13.15 -26.02
C ALA A 501 13.25 -14.21 -25.07
N PHE A 502 12.52 -15.30 -24.85
CA PHE A 502 12.94 -16.40 -23.98
C PHE A 502 12.14 -17.66 -24.29
N VAL A 503 12.65 -18.81 -23.83
CA VAL A 503 11.93 -20.09 -23.93
C VAL A 503 11.13 -20.29 -22.65
N ASN A 504 9.82 -20.45 -22.79
CA ASN A 504 8.92 -20.67 -21.66
C ASN A 504 8.98 -22.14 -21.17
N ARG A 505 8.24 -22.46 -20.10
CA ARG A 505 8.23 -23.83 -19.53
C ARG A 505 7.63 -24.90 -20.46
N ARG A 506 6.91 -24.50 -21.51
CA ARG A 506 6.38 -25.39 -22.55
C ARG A 506 7.41 -25.65 -23.67
N GLY A 507 8.62 -25.10 -23.59
CA GLY A 507 9.63 -25.18 -24.64
C GLY A 507 9.35 -24.25 -25.82
N GLU A 508 8.47 -23.25 -25.64
CA GLU A 508 8.07 -22.33 -26.69
C GLU A 508 8.88 -21.03 -26.61
N LEU A 509 9.48 -20.58 -27.72
CA LEU A 509 10.00 -19.22 -27.84
C LEU A 509 8.86 -18.21 -27.74
N VAL A 510 8.93 -17.32 -26.75
CA VAL A 510 7.94 -16.27 -26.46
C VAL A 510 8.61 -14.99 -25.99
N GLY A 511 7.83 -13.91 -25.84
CA GLY A 511 8.28 -12.65 -25.27
C GLY A 511 7.78 -11.45 -26.06
N PHE A 512 8.01 -10.25 -25.52
CA PHE A 512 7.56 -8.99 -26.10
C PHE A 512 8.01 -8.83 -27.57
N ASP A 513 9.28 -9.08 -27.85
CA ASP A 513 9.83 -8.86 -29.19
C ASP A 513 9.47 -9.99 -30.17
N ILE A 514 9.14 -11.18 -29.65
CA ILE A 514 8.61 -12.27 -30.47
C ILE A 514 7.20 -11.92 -30.98
N ASP A 515 6.34 -11.36 -30.13
CA ASP A 515 5.01 -10.86 -30.54
C ASP A 515 5.12 -9.65 -31.51
N MET A 516 6.09 -8.76 -31.30
CA MET A 516 6.38 -7.67 -32.24
C MET A 516 6.86 -8.21 -33.59
N ALA A 517 7.74 -9.21 -33.60
CA ALA A 517 8.27 -9.83 -34.83
C ALA A 517 7.16 -10.49 -35.64
N LEU A 518 6.25 -11.21 -34.99
CA LEU A 518 5.08 -11.81 -35.64
C LEU A 518 4.16 -10.74 -36.26
N GLN A 519 4.00 -9.59 -35.60
CA GLN A 519 3.22 -8.48 -36.16
C GLN A 519 3.91 -7.83 -37.36
N LEU A 520 5.23 -7.61 -37.28
CA LEU A 520 6.00 -7.08 -38.39
C LEU A 520 5.91 -7.99 -39.61
N ALA A 521 6.09 -9.30 -39.43
CA ALA A 521 5.99 -10.27 -40.50
C ALA A 521 4.60 -10.22 -41.18
N ARG A 522 3.52 -10.20 -40.38
CA ARG A 522 2.15 -10.08 -40.91
C ARG A 522 1.93 -8.81 -41.71
N ASP A 523 2.37 -7.66 -41.19
CA ASP A 523 2.19 -6.36 -41.87
C ASP A 523 3.05 -6.24 -43.14
N LEU A 524 4.16 -6.99 -43.21
CA LEU A 524 4.99 -7.12 -44.42
C LEU A 524 4.43 -8.14 -45.43
N GLY A 525 3.38 -8.89 -45.08
CA GLY A 525 2.88 -10.00 -45.90
C GLY A 525 3.85 -11.19 -45.98
N ALA A 526 4.71 -11.37 -44.97
CA ALA A 526 5.73 -12.40 -44.89
C ALA A 526 5.52 -13.33 -43.68
N ARG A 527 6.20 -14.48 -43.66
CA ARG A 527 6.32 -15.35 -42.49
C ARG A 527 7.56 -15.00 -41.67
N ALA A 528 7.49 -15.17 -40.35
CA ALA A 528 8.66 -14.99 -39.48
C ALA A 528 9.47 -16.29 -39.39
N GLU A 529 10.79 -16.19 -39.51
CA GLU A 529 11.75 -17.27 -39.26
C GLU A 529 12.69 -16.82 -38.13
N PHE A 530 12.62 -17.46 -36.98
CA PHE A 530 13.39 -17.07 -35.79
C PHE A 530 14.74 -17.77 -35.74
N VAL A 531 15.81 -16.98 -35.53
CA VAL A 531 17.20 -17.42 -35.60
C VAL A 531 17.93 -17.07 -34.28
N PRO A 532 18.48 -18.06 -33.53
CA PRO A 532 19.13 -17.80 -32.25
C PRO A 532 20.54 -17.21 -32.42
N VAL A 533 20.71 -15.92 -32.13
CA VAL A 533 21.99 -15.22 -32.32
C VAL A 533 22.72 -14.95 -31.00
N ARG A 534 24.06 -14.84 -31.04
CA ARG A 534 24.88 -14.46 -29.87
C ARG A 534 25.13 -12.95 -29.82
N ARG A 535 25.00 -12.34 -28.64
CA ARG A 535 25.26 -10.89 -28.42
C ARG A 535 26.66 -10.45 -28.83
N THR A 536 27.67 -11.30 -28.59
CA THR A 536 29.07 -11.03 -28.95
C THR A 536 29.29 -10.93 -30.46
N VAL A 537 28.43 -11.59 -31.24
CA VAL A 537 28.50 -11.67 -32.71
C VAL A 537 27.48 -10.72 -33.34
N LEU A 538 26.78 -9.87 -32.60
CA LEU A 538 25.71 -9.01 -33.16
C LEU A 538 26.21 -8.11 -34.30
N ALA A 539 27.44 -7.60 -34.22
CA ALA A 539 28.03 -6.79 -35.28
C ALA A 539 28.49 -7.62 -36.49
N GLU A 540 29.05 -8.81 -36.26
CA GLU A 540 29.57 -9.70 -37.32
C GLU A 540 28.45 -10.53 -37.98
N GLY A 541 27.44 -10.92 -37.21
CA GLY A 541 26.28 -11.75 -37.58
C GLY A 541 25.27 -11.04 -38.48
N LEU A 542 25.25 -9.70 -38.42
CA LEU A 542 24.48 -8.83 -39.32
C LEU A 542 25.23 -8.50 -40.61
N GLU A 543 26.55 -8.74 -40.65
CA GLU A 543 27.36 -8.73 -41.88
C GLU A 543 27.30 -10.08 -42.60
N SER A 544 27.08 -11.18 -41.88
CA SER A 544 27.12 -12.55 -42.41
C SER A 544 25.80 -13.09 -43.00
N ASP A 545 24.85 -12.23 -43.39
CA ASP A 545 23.59 -12.63 -44.06
C ASP A 545 22.74 -13.69 -43.30
N ILE A 546 22.91 -13.83 -41.98
CA ILE A 546 22.22 -14.86 -41.17
C ILE A 546 20.77 -14.45 -40.85
N CYS A 547 20.52 -13.17 -40.54
CA CYS A 547 19.19 -12.64 -40.26
C CYS A 547 19.00 -11.26 -40.91
N ASP A 548 17.74 -10.83 -41.10
CA ASP A 548 17.40 -9.53 -41.69
C ASP A 548 17.36 -8.42 -40.64
N LEU A 549 16.92 -8.75 -39.43
CA LEU A 549 16.93 -7.87 -38.27
C LEU A 549 16.98 -8.65 -36.96
N VAL A 550 17.41 -7.98 -35.89
CA VAL A 550 17.43 -8.52 -34.52
C VAL A 550 16.40 -7.81 -33.65
N MET A 551 15.51 -8.58 -33.03
CA MET A 551 14.44 -8.12 -32.16
C MET A 551 14.53 -8.84 -30.80
N SER A 552 15.24 -8.24 -29.83
CA SER A 552 15.49 -8.88 -28.52
C SER A 552 15.96 -7.90 -27.42
N GLY A 553 15.33 -6.73 -27.32
CA GLY A 553 15.59 -5.76 -26.26
C GLY A 553 16.97 -5.12 -26.36
N VAL A 554 17.36 -4.66 -27.55
CA VAL A 554 18.72 -4.16 -27.80
C VAL A 554 18.81 -2.68 -27.44
N ALA A 555 19.57 -2.39 -26.39
CA ALA A 555 19.94 -1.02 -26.03
C ALA A 555 20.73 -0.33 -27.15
N VAL A 556 20.32 0.88 -27.52
CA VAL A 556 21.05 1.76 -28.44
C VAL A 556 22.15 2.48 -27.66
N THR A 557 23.39 2.29 -28.10
CA THR A 557 24.56 2.97 -27.54
C THR A 557 25.39 3.58 -28.67
N ALA A 558 26.14 4.64 -28.37
CA ALA A 558 26.96 5.32 -29.36
C ALA A 558 27.93 4.35 -30.08
N ASP A 559 28.52 3.42 -29.34
CA ASP A 559 29.46 2.43 -29.85
C ASP A 559 28.78 1.39 -30.78
N ARG A 560 27.56 0.96 -30.47
CA ARG A 560 26.77 0.09 -31.36
C ARG A 560 26.32 0.82 -32.62
N SER A 561 25.91 2.08 -32.51
CA SER A 561 25.47 2.89 -33.65
C SER A 561 26.57 3.19 -34.68
N LEU A 562 27.85 3.05 -34.30
CA LEU A 562 28.96 3.13 -35.26
C LEU A 562 29.05 1.88 -36.17
N ARG A 563 28.56 0.74 -35.68
CA ARG A 563 28.75 -0.59 -36.30
C ARG A 563 27.47 -1.17 -36.88
N ALA A 564 26.30 -0.73 -36.42
CA ALA A 564 25.01 -1.23 -36.87
C ALA A 564 24.02 -0.09 -37.16
N GLN A 565 23.03 -0.37 -38.02
CA GLN A 565 21.90 0.52 -38.25
C GLN A 565 20.73 0.13 -37.33
N PHE A 566 20.11 1.13 -36.70
CA PHE A 566 18.97 0.93 -35.82
C PHE A 566 17.69 1.53 -36.40
N SER A 567 16.54 0.98 -35.97
CA SER A 567 15.24 1.63 -36.09
C SER A 567 15.08 2.78 -35.08
N ALA A 568 13.94 3.47 -35.14
CA ALA A 568 13.44 4.28 -34.02
C ALA A 568 13.28 3.44 -32.74
N SER A 569 13.37 4.10 -31.59
CA SER A 569 13.15 3.47 -30.28
C SER A 569 11.70 3.03 -30.13
N TYR A 570 11.48 1.79 -29.69
CA TYR A 570 10.14 1.30 -29.36
C TYR A 570 9.84 1.41 -27.86
N LEU A 571 10.86 1.31 -27.00
CA LEU A 571 10.75 1.43 -25.55
C LEU A 571 11.98 2.11 -24.95
N ASP A 572 11.80 2.84 -23.85
CA ASP A 572 12.91 3.36 -23.05
C ASP A 572 12.94 2.61 -21.71
N GLU A 573 14.03 1.89 -21.46
CA GLU A 573 14.24 1.19 -20.19
C GLU A 573 14.99 2.07 -19.20
N THR A 574 14.78 1.85 -17.90
CA THR A 574 15.44 2.61 -16.85
C THR A 574 16.56 1.80 -16.21
N VAL A 575 17.78 2.33 -16.17
CA VAL A 575 18.91 1.60 -15.54
C VAL A 575 18.70 1.47 -14.03
N ALA A 576 18.94 0.26 -13.54
CA ALA A 576 18.71 -0.17 -12.16
C ALA A 576 19.76 -1.20 -11.73
N PHE A 577 19.65 -1.61 -10.46
CA PHE A 577 20.44 -2.69 -9.89
C PHE A 577 19.53 -3.86 -9.50
N ILE A 578 19.97 -5.08 -9.78
CA ILE A 578 19.45 -6.29 -9.14
C ILE A 578 20.36 -6.57 -7.94
N VAL A 579 19.78 -6.66 -6.75
CA VAL A 579 20.50 -6.79 -5.49
C VAL A 579 19.84 -7.80 -4.57
N PRO A 580 20.59 -8.44 -3.67
CA PRO A 580 20.00 -9.17 -2.56
C PRO A 580 18.96 -8.30 -1.84
N ASP A 581 17.85 -8.91 -1.44
CA ASP A 581 16.68 -8.22 -0.89
C ASP A 581 16.98 -7.23 0.25
N ASN A 582 17.96 -7.56 1.09
CA ASN A 582 18.39 -6.73 2.21
C ASN A 582 19.15 -5.45 1.79
N LEU A 583 19.68 -5.40 0.57
CA LEU A 583 20.45 -4.27 0.03
C LEU A 583 19.62 -3.31 -0.83
N ALA A 584 18.39 -3.67 -1.22
CA ALA A 584 17.52 -2.86 -2.08
C ALA A 584 17.37 -1.41 -1.63
N ALA A 585 17.17 -1.17 -0.33
CA ALA A 585 17.02 0.18 0.20
C ALA A 585 18.31 1.02 0.09
N THR A 586 19.48 0.38 0.19
CA THR A 586 20.79 1.04 0.01
C THR A 586 20.98 1.44 -1.45
N PHE A 587 20.72 0.53 -2.39
CA PHE A 587 20.93 0.77 -3.82
C PHE A 587 19.86 1.66 -4.49
N SER A 588 18.77 1.97 -3.78
CA SER A 588 17.74 2.91 -4.26
C SER A 588 18.16 4.39 -4.22
N ASP A 589 19.35 4.71 -3.70
CA ASP A 589 19.85 6.08 -3.55
C ASP A 589 21.33 6.17 -3.90
N TRP A 590 21.68 7.00 -4.88
CA TRP A 590 23.07 7.19 -5.34
C TRP A 590 24.01 7.62 -4.21
N SER A 591 23.53 8.41 -3.25
CA SER A 591 24.37 8.86 -2.12
C SER A 591 24.82 7.71 -1.23
N ASN A 592 23.94 6.72 -1.02
CA ASN A 592 24.27 5.52 -0.25
C ASN A 592 25.23 4.61 -1.02
N VAL A 593 24.99 4.40 -2.32
CA VAL A 593 25.87 3.57 -3.17
C VAL A 593 27.27 4.15 -3.23
N ARG A 594 27.40 5.48 -3.41
CA ARG A 594 28.69 6.18 -3.41
C ARG A 594 29.42 6.13 -2.07
N ALA A 595 28.71 5.91 -0.97
CA ALA A 595 29.30 5.79 0.37
C ALA A 595 29.82 4.37 0.68
N MET A 596 29.47 3.38 -0.14
CA MET A 596 29.96 2.01 0.03
C MET A 596 31.45 1.93 -0.34
N LYS A 597 32.19 1.08 0.37
CA LYS A 597 33.61 0.80 0.11
C LYS A 597 33.75 -0.59 -0.50
N HIS A 598 34.74 -0.75 -1.38
CA HIS A 598 35.03 -2.03 -2.05
C HIS A 598 33.83 -2.61 -2.81
N LEU A 599 33.05 -1.74 -3.44
CA LEU A 599 31.85 -2.13 -4.16
C LEU A 599 32.20 -2.96 -5.40
N ARG A 600 31.62 -4.15 -5.53
CA ARG A 600 31.81 -5.06 -6.67
C ARG A 600 30.52 -5.14 -7.47
N LEU A 601 30.54 -4.65 -8.71
CA LEU A 601 29.37 -4.60 -9.58
C LEU A 601 29.54 -5.50 -10.80
N ALA A 602 28.59 -6.40 -11.02
CA ALA A 602 28.45 -7.07 -12.30
C ALA A 602 27.82 -6.10 -13.31
N VAL A 603 28.50 -5.81 -14.42
CA VAL A 603 28.05 -4.82 -15.41
C VAL A 603 28.05 -5.45 -16.80
N PRO A 604 26.97 -5.29 -17.61
CA PRO A 604 26.97 -5.76 -18.98
C PRO A 604 28.23 -5.28 -19.74
N ARG A 605 28.86 -6.18 -20.50
CA ARG A 605 30.08 -5.91 -21.27
C ARG A 605 29.81 -5.00 -22.47
N ASP A 606 29.46 -3.74 -22.19
CA ASP A 606 29.26 -2.68 -23.17
C ASP A 606 30.02 -1.43 -22.72
N PRO A 607 30.82 -0.80 -23.60
CA PRO A 607 31.58 0.40 -23.25
C PRO A 607 30.72 1.52 -22.66
N TYR A 608 29.46 1.64 -23.07
CA TYR A 608 28.54 2.65 -22.55
C TYR A 608 28.23 2.43 -21.07
N PHE A 609 27.79 1.21 -20.69
CA PHE A 609 27.46 0.90 -19.30
C PHE A 609 28.70 0.92 -18.40
N LEU A 610 29.82 0.37 -18.87
CA LEU A 610 31.09 0.39 -18.14
C LEU A 610 31.57 1.82 -17.85
N LYS A 611 31.49 2.72 -18.86
CA LYS A 611 31.85 4.12 -18.69
C LYS A 611 30.89 4.83 -17.74
N LYS A 612 29.58 4.65 -17.93
CA LYS A 612 28.55 5.33 -17.13
C LYS A 612 28.63 4.98 -15.65
N ILE A 613 28.89 3.72 -15.32
CA ILE A 613 29.10 3.27 -13.94
C ILE A 613 30.36 3.89 -13.32
N ARG A 614 31.47 3.97 -14.08
CA ARG A 614 32.70 4.64 -13.60
C ARG A 614 32.54 6.15 -13.39
N GLU A 615 31.69 6.80 -14.17
CA GLU A 615 31.37 8.23 -13.99
C GLU A 615 30.57 8.48 -12.71
N GLU A 616 29.67 7.56 -12.35
CA GLU A 616 28.82 7.69 -11.16
C GLU A 616 29.51 7.20 -9.87
N LEU A 617 30.46 6.25 -9.98
CA LEU A 617 31.12 5.56 -8.87
C LEU A 617 32.64 5.53 -9.09
N ALA A 618 33.39 6.27 -8.27
CA ALA A 618 34.84 6.43 -8.41
C ALA A 618 35.66 5.24 -7.85
N ASP A 619 35.14 4.54 -6.85
CA ASP A 619 35.79 3.39 -6.17
C ASP A 619 34.93 2.14 -6.32
N VAL A 620 34.99 1.51 -7.50
CA VAL A 620 34.19 0.34 -7.86
C VAL A 620 35.01 -0.69 -8.63
N GLU A 621 34.93 -1.94 -8.20
CA GLU A 621 35.40 -3.10 -8.96
C GLU A 621 34.30 -3.53 -9.92
N ILE A 622 34.53 -3.41 -11.22
CA ILE A 622 33.57 -3.83 -12.23
C ILE A 622 33.93 -5.24 -12.70
N VAL A 623 32.96 -6.14 -12.61
CA VAL A 623 32.98 -7.50 -13.16
C VAL A 623 32.16 -7.49 -14.46
N PRO A 624 32.79 -7.45 -15.65
CA PRO A 624 32.04 -7.44 -16.90
C PRO A 624 31.34 -8.79 -17.14
N ILE A 625 30.05 -8.74 -17.48
CA ILE A 625 29.24 -9.95 -17.75
C ILE A 625 28.70 -9.94 -19.17
N ASP A 626 28.60 -11.13 -19.76
CA ASP A 626 28.09 -11.33 -21.12
C ASP A 626 26.61 -11.74 -21.10
N ARG A 627 26.20 -12.58 -20.14
CA ARG A 627 24.80 -12.97 -19.89
C ARG A 627 24.40 -12.63 -18.46
N LEU A 628 23.14 -12.26 -18.29
CA LEU A 628 22.61 -11.94 -16.96
C LEU A 628 22.33 -13.23 -16.15
N ASP A 629 21.90 -14.31 -16.81
CA ASP A 629 21.66 -15.64 -16.21
C ASP A 629 22.87 -16.18 -15.43
N ASP A 630 24.09 -15.94 -15.93
CA ASP A 630 25.33 -16.46 -15.35
C ASP A 630 25.52 -15.99 -13.90
N MET A 631 24.94 -14.84 -13.54
CA MET A 631 25.02 -14.27 -12.19
C MET A 631 24.09 -14.94 -11.18
N PHE A 632 23.18 -15.81 -11.63
CA PHE A 632 22.26 -16.54 -10.76
C PHE A 632 22.60 -18.03 -10.66
N MET A 633 23.64 -18.51 -11.35
CA MET A 633 24.08 -19.89 -11.27
C MET A 633 24.80 -20.21 -9.94
N PRO A 634 24.72 -21.46 -9.44
CA PRO A 634 25.56 -21.91 -8.35
C PRO A 634 27.03 -21.74 -8.77
N HIS A 635 27.84 -21.03 -7.97
CA HIS A 635 29.26 -20.73 -8.21
C HIS A 635 29.62 -19.48 -9.04
N HIS A 636 28.69 -18.54 -9.26
CA HIS A 636 29.07 -17.23 -9.80
C HIS A 636 30.04 -16.47 -8.87
N GLN A 637 30.84 -15.56 -9.43
CA GLN A 637 31.70 -14.70 -8.61
C GLN A 637 30.84 -13.79 -7.73
N PRO A 638 31.10 -13.69 -6.42
CA PRO A 638 30.28 -12.89 -5.53
C PRO A 638 30.34 -11.41 -5.94
N VAL A 639 29.19 -10.77 -6.10
CA VAL A 639 29.06 -9.32 -6.39
C VAL A 639 28.03 -8.71 -5.45
N ASP A 640 28.12 -7.41 -5.21
CA ASP A 640 27.16 -6.68 -4.37
C ASP A 640 25.87 -6.35 -5.11
N ALA A 641 25.99 -6.09 -6.42
CA ALA A 641 24.85 -5.80 -7.28
C ALA A 641 25.15 -6.11 -8.74
N ILE A 642 24.08 -6.33 -9.51
CA ILE A 642 24.12 -6.54 -10.95
C ILE A 642 23.45 -5.36 -11.63
N VAL A 643 24.14 -4.70 -12.55
CA VAL A 643 23.58 -3.60 -13.35
C VAL A 643 22.67 -4.18 -14.42
N ALA A 644 21.41 -3.77 -14.41
CA ALA A 644 20.41 -4.15 -15.37
C ALA A 644 19.48 -2.95 -15.62
N THR A 645 18.32 -3.20 -16.23
CA THR A 645 17.22 -2.24 -16.29
C THR A 645 16.14 -2.64 -15.30
N ALA A 646 15.29 -1.70 -14.89
CA ALA A 646 14.23 -1.96 -13.92
C ALA A 646 13.22 -2.98 -14.48
N GLU A 647 12.92 -2.84 -15.77
CA GLU A 647 12.00 -3.69 -16.53
C GLU A 647 12.56 -5.12 -16.65
N ARG A 648 13.78 -5.27 -17.18
CA ARG A 648 14.47 -6.57 -17.27
C ARG A 648 14.72 -7.20 -15.90
N GLY A 649 15.25 -6.42 -14.96
CA GLY A 649 15.57 -6.89 -13.62
C GLY A 649 14.34 -7.43 -12.90
N SER A 650 13.17 -6.81 -13.08
CA SER A 650 11.93 -7.27 -12.44
C SER A 650 11.56 -8.67 -12.92
N ALA A 651 11.69 -8.95 -14.23
CA ALA A 651 11.47 -10.28 -14.79
C ALA A 651 12.44 -11.32 -14.20
N TYR A 652 13.72 -10.98 -14.01
CA TYR A 652 14.69 -11.89 -13.40
C TYR A 652 14.42 -12.15 -11.91
N THR A 653 13.99 -11.13 -11.16
CA THR A 653 13.62 -11.34 -9.74
C THR A 653 12.41 -12.26 -9.58
N LEU A 654 11.54 -12.37 -10.60
CA LEU A 654 10.47 -13.36 -10.59
C LEU A 654 10.99 -14.80 -10.63
N LEU A 655 12.16 -15.05 -11.23
CA LEU A 655 12.83 -16.35 -11.21
C LEU A 655 13.75 -16.54 -9.99
N HIS A 656 14.23 -15.43 -9.43
CA HIS A 656 15.17 -15.38 -8.31
C HIS A 656 14.63 -14.48 -7.19
N PRO A 657 13.62 -14.96 -6.43
CA PRO A 657 12.87 -14.15 -5.45
C PRO A 657 13.67 -13.68 -4.23
N GLU A 658 14.91 -14.15 -4.07
CA GLU A 658 15.88 -13.67 -3.09
C GLU A 658 16.52 -12.32 -3.47
N TYR A 659 16.30 -11.86 -4.70
CA TYR A 659 16.76 -10.57 -5.22
C TYR A 659 15.59 -9.59 -5.42
N SER A 660 15.94 -8.31 -5.36
CA SER A 660 15.06 -7.16 -5.60
C SER A 660 15.67 -6.22 -6.64
N VAL A 661 14.82 -5.48 -7.34
CA VAL A 661 15.23 -4.38 -8.20
C VAL A 661 15.31 -3.07 -7.40
N ALA A 662 16.43 -2.37 -7.52
CA ALA A 662 16.65 -1.06 -6.91
C ALA A 662 16.99 -0.03 -8.00
N VAL A 663 16.12 0.98 -8.15
CA VAL A 663 16.34 2.10 -9.07
C VAL A 663 17.00 3.24 -8.29
N PRO A 664 18.27 3.60 -8.57
CA PRO A 664 18.98 4.62 -7.81
C PRO A 664 18.47 6.04 -8.14
N LYS A 665 18.19 6.83 -7.09
CA LYS A 665 17.68 8.22 -7.17
C LYS A 665 18.69 9.20 -6.56
N PRO A 666 18.64 10.52 -6.89
CA PRO A 666 17.76 11.19 -7.86
C PRO A 666 18.24 11.00 -9.32
N ARG A 667 17.34 11.21 -10.30
CA ARG A 667 17.63 11.13 -11.75
C ARG A 667 18.11 9.76 -12.25
N PRO A 668 17.27 8.72 -12.24
CA PRO A 668 17.61 7.50 -12.95
C PRO A 668 17.74 7.82 -14.45
N PHE A 669 18.77 7.27 -15.09
CA PHE A 669 18.96 7.47 -16.53
C PHE A 669 18.31 6.32 -17.31
N LYS A 670 17.83 6.66 -18.50
CA LYS A 670 17.15 5.72 -19.40
C LYS A 670 18.01 5.36 -20.59
N VAL A 671 17.76 4.20 -21.16
CA VAL A 671 18.40 3.72 -22.38
C VAL A 671 17.32 3.28 -23.37
N PRO A 672 17.33 3.82 -24.61
CA PRO A 672 16.35 3.44 -25.62
C PRO A 672 16.65 2.03 -26.16
N LEU A 673 15.60 1.29 -26.44
CA LEU A 673 15.62 0.00 -27.12
C LEU A 673 15.18 0.17 -28.57
N ALA A 674 15.94 -0.38 -29.51
CA ALA A 674 15.61 -0.37 -30.92
C ALA A 674 15.97 -1.70 -31.60
N TYR A 675 15.43 -1.93 -32.80
CA TYR A 675 15.73 -3.10 -33.60
C TYR A 675 16.95 -2.85 -34.47
N VAL A 676 17.81 -3.86 -34.56
CA VAL A 676 19.06 -3.79 -35.31
C VAL A 676 18.82 -4.34 -36.71
N ILE A 677 19.22 -3.59 -37.74
CA ILE A 677 18.95 -3.91 -39.15
C ILE A 677 20.22 -4.44 -39.82
N ALA A 678 20.11 -5.57 -40.53
CA ALA A 678 21.22 -6.18 -41.25
C ALA A 678 21.72 -5.32 -42.41
N GLY A 679 23.01 -5.48 -42.75
CA GLY A 679 23.64 -4.80 -43.89
C GLY A 679 23.61 -3.26 -43.84
N ARG A 680 23.31 -2.67 -42.67
CA ARG A 680 23.11 -1.23 -42.47
C ARG A 680 22.08 -0.61 -43.43
N ASP A 681 21.03 -1.37 -43.75
CA ASP A 681 20.00 -0.94 -44.71
C ASP A 681 19.13 0.20 -44.14
N SER A 682 19.34 1.41 -44.68
CA SER A 682 18.59 2.60 -44.28
C SER A 682 17.12 2.57 -44.69
N ALA A 683 16.78 1.89 -45.79
CA ALA A 683 15.40 1.80 -46.27
C ALA A 683 14.55 0.90 -45.35
N MET A 684 15.10 -0.26 -44.99
CA MET A 684 14.47 -1.15 -44.00
C MET A 684 14.40 -0.47 -42.63
N ALA A 685 15.46 0.22 -42.20
CA ALA A 685 15.45 0.97 -40.94
C ALA A 685 14.37 2.06 -40.90
N ALA A 686 14.21 2.82 -41.98
CA ALA A 686 13.17 3.84 -42.09
C ALA A 686 11.76 3.22 -42.05
N MET A 687 11.54 2.13 -42.80
CA MET A 687 10.27 1.40 -42.82
C MET A 687 9.91 0.87 -41.43
N VAL A 688 10.83 0.15 -40.77
CA VAL A 688 10.61 -0.37 -39.40
C VAL A 688 10.37 0.77 -38.42
N SER A 689 11.06 1.91 -38.56
CA SER A 689 10.84 3.08 -37.71
C SER A 689 9.42 3.65 -37.88
N THR A 690 8.94 3.78 -39.12
CA THR A 690 7.56 4.20 -39.39
C THR A 690 6.56 3.18 -38.84
N TRP A 691 6.84 1.88 -38.99
CA TRP A 691 6.01 0.82 -38.45
C TRP A 691 5.92 0.86 -36.92
N ILE A 692 7.03 1.08 -36.21
CA ILE A 692 7.05 1.27 -34.74
C ILE A 692 6.16 2.43 -34.33
N GLU A 693 6.22 3.56 -35.04
CA GLU A 693 5.35 4.71 -34.74
C GLU A 693 3.87 4.38 -34.97
N LEU A 694 3.53 3.61 -36.01
CA LEU A 694 2.16 3.13 -36.20
C LEU A 694 1.70 2.24 -35.03
N LYS A 695 2.55 1.30 -34.58
CA LYS A 695 2.26 0.41 -33.44
C LYS A 695 2.23 1.11 -32.09
N ARG A 696 2.90 2.26 -31.98
CA ARG A 696 2.76 3.16 -30.84
C ARG A 696 1.40 3.86 -30.86
N LYS A 697 0.94 4.30 -32.03
CA LYS A 697 -0.33 5.05 -32.16
C LYS A 697 -1.57 4.18 -32.10
N ASP A 698 -1.48 2.92 -32.53
CA ASP A 698 -2.60 1.98 -32.46
C ASP A 698 -2.73 1.24 -31.11
N GLY A 699 -1.81 1.49 -30.17
CA GLY A 699 -1.80 0.91 -28.82
C GLY A 699 -1.23 -0.52 -28.74
N THR A 700 -0.70 -1.06 -29.83
CA THR A 700 -0.08 -2.39 -29.85
C THR A 700 1.07 -2.51 -28.85
N ILE A 701 1.98 -1.53 -28.84
CA ILE A 701 3.15 -1.53 -27.94
C ILE A 701 2.68 -1.50 -26.48
N ASP A 702 1.70 -0.68 -26.15
CA ASP A 702 1.17 -0.56 -24.78
C ASP A 702 0.51 -1.87 -24.31
N ARG A 703 -0.24 -2.54 -25.20
CA ARG A 703 -0.85 -3.85 -24.91
C ARG A 703 0.21 -4.93 -24.66
N LEU A 704 1.23 -5.00 -25.51
CA LEU A 704 2.33 -5.97 -25.30
C LEU A 704 3.14 -5.65 -24.04
N PHE A 705 3.33 -4.37 -23.73
CA PHE A 705 4.02 -3.93 -22.51
C PHE A 705 3.22 -4.33 -21.26
N ALA A 706 1.89 -4.16 -21.29
CA ALA A 706 1.01 -4.57 -20.22
C ALA A 706 1.06 -6.09 -19.96
N HIS A 707 1.10 -6.90 -21.02
CA HIS A 707 1.21 -8.37 -20.91
C HIS A 707 2.58 -8.81 -20.41
N TRP A 708 3.65 -8.45 -21.12
CA TRP A 708 4.99 -9.01 -20.90
C TRP A 708 5.79 -8.36 -19.78
N ILE A 709 5.59 -7.06 -19.51
CA ILE A 709 6.40 -6.30 -18.56
C ILE A 709 5.63 -6.02 -17.26
N LEU A 710 4.34 -5.67 -17.37
CA LEU A 710 3.47 -5.42 -16.20
C LEU A 710 2.76 -6.69 -15.68
N GLY A 711 2.74 -7.79 -16.44
CA GLY A 711 2.08 -9.03 -16.04
C GLY A 711 0.56 -8.94 -15.92
N GLN A 712 -0.09 -7.99 -16.60
CA GLN A 712 -1.54 -7.72 -16.43
C GLN A 712 -2.46 -8.80 -17.01
N ASP A 713 -1.93 -9.71 -17.83
CA ASP A 713 -2.66 -10.81 -18.47
C ASP A 713 -1.96 -12.19 -18.25
N SER A 714 -0.97 -12.30 -17.34
CA SER A 714 -0.27 -13.57 -17.03
C SER A 714 -1.15 -14.62 -16.38
N GLU A 715 -2.13 -14.17 -15.60
CA GLU A 715 -3.24 -15.02 -15.20
C GLU A 715 -4.30 -14.88 -16.29
N PRO A 716 -4.89 -15.98 -16.82
CA PRO A 716 -6.13 -15.83 -17.54
C PRO A 716 -7.06 -15.07 -16.59
N LYS A 717 -7.48 -13.85 -16.99
CA LYS A 717 -8.60 -13.14 -16.37
C LYS A 717 -9.83 -14.02 -16.61
N ARG A 718 -9.91 -15.13 -15.88
CA ARG A 718 -11.14 -15.86 -15.71
C ARG A 718 -12.05 -14.82 -15.06
N PRO A 719 -13.19 -14.48 -15.67
CA PRO A 719 -14.17 -13.67 -14.99
C PRO A 719 -14.33 -14.26 -13.60
N ARG A 720 -14.24 -13.42 -12.58
CA ARG A 720 -14.25 -13.88 -11.20
C ARG A 720 -15.41 -14.85 -11.03
N TRP A 721 -15.15 -16.01 -10.41
CA TRP A 721 -16.16 -17.01 -10.13
C TRP A 721 -17.42 -16.34 -9.57
N SER A 722 -18.51 -16.43 -10.32
CA SER A 722 -19.79 -15.84 -9.98
C SER A 722 -20.87 -16.90 -10.10
N ILE A 723 -21.88 -16.84 -9.22
CA ILE A 723 -23.00 -17.80 -9.32
C ILE A 723 -23.72 -17.64 -10.66
N VAL A 724 -23.81 -16.42 -11.20
CA VAL A 724 -24.49 -16.15 -12.47
C VAL A 724 -23.77 -16.80 -13.66
N ASP A 725 -22.45 -16.69 -13.72
CA ASP A 725 -21.69 -17.11 -14.89
C ASP A 725 -21.19 -18.58 -14.74
N ASP A 726 -20.76 -19.00 -13.55
CA ASP A 726 -20.14 -20.32 -13.31
C ASP A 726 -21.08 -21.41 -12.78
N VAL A 727 -22.21 -21.04 -12.17
CA VAL A 727 -23.19 -22.01 -11.64
C VAL A 727 -24.47 -22.04 -12.46
N LEU A 728 -25.01 -20.86 -12.81
CA LEU A 728 -26.27 -20.72 -13.53
C LEU A 728 -26.09 -20.64 -15.05
N HIS A 729 -24.87 -20.38 -15.54
CA HIS A 729 -24.55 -20.21 -16.96
C HIS A 729 -25.51 -19.25 -17.69
N TRP A 730 -25.96 -18.19 -17.02
CA TRP A 730 -27.01 -17.30 -17.55
C TRP A 730 -26.55 -16.39 -18.70
N THR A 731 -25.25 -16.37 -18.98
CA THR A 731 -24.60 -15.47 -19.92
C THR A 731 -23.71 -16.20 -20.94
N SER A 732 -23.75 -17.54 -20.97
CA SER A 732 -23.10 -18.37 -21.99
C SER A 732 -23.98 -18.56 -23.23
#